data_AF-A0A7W0QBH4-F1
#
_entry.id   AF-A0A7W0QBH4-F1
#
_cell.length_a   1.000
_cell.length_b   1.000
_cell.length_c   1.000
_cell.angle_alpha   90.00
_cell.angle_beta   90.00
_cell.angle_gamma   90.00
#
_symmetry.space_group_name_H-M   'P 1'
#
loop_
_entity.id
_entity.type
_entity.pdbx_description
1 polymer ?
#
loop_
_entity_poly.entity_id
_entity_poly.type
_entity_poly.pdbx_seq_one_letter_code
_entity_poly.pdbx_strand_id
1 'polypeptide(L)'
;MGPKLIRPQINWVVVITALLFAMGCSGGCGGCAGMEPIPGGFTAAKRVPNAAQLRVTDGALAKISADPASVIGPLVGGAMNGIVEFNVPASCGGSTEVCCVNNVPQPTCGPLAIDLVKRATDPALVLTPVQGASRMDMTIRARVKTKMNMQVKTQGVTCQVSLDSTRGSSPDVTITAQLGFPQDATVGTTRIAAANVAVALQNEDIQLSGSFTCSIADFFIGFVRGLFEDQIASQIQDTINEATCKPCESGQVAECGSSFATACTNKTCMVGGTCLQELGVSGRMRGNSIFANLSPGTTGALDLYEVLGGYADSNNGGLAMGLLGGMLPGGAPRDRCGPPATEPARPTIAKSAFFAGNTRPDTGATFDVGIGLHVSQLAQFAYAAYEGGFLCLTIGSGTVSQLSTDTLSLISRSLGNLNEGNSPMAVGLRPQSPPTIALGKNLFVDDGMGGKTLSDPLLDLRFAGMEIDFFAAVDDQYTRVFTVVADVQLPIGLQVTGTGELQPVLGDVEGAFTNISVKNSEAVTESPDQLASLFPTVLDLVLPQLSGGLSPLSLPALGGLELAVTAITATPQNVGGADNSYLSIFANLRPATMARPVDTVVSLGDIYQPDDAVMKNPAKWQRGAGPTIQLSYGDAPGLEHSYRIDGGSWSAWTPHRTQTIRSNALWLSGLHHVEVRAREIDRPETIDPTPAMIDVELGARTARRAPIRGFHGQPGEAGCNCETTGAGDASPFLLVLAFIILPMRRARRQVASVLRGARRLGMTTWLAAIALLPGCSCGSNPCGDAECLPGEVAHGGLGRWTSIAGDEKRVMVATYDQGLGDLVAIDVTDPANRKLVAVDGIPDGTPIYDPDGYRDGIEEPGDNVGAWTSIAFSNGHAMIAYQDRDAGTLKFAFETKPGSWRTMVVDDGDGVEVGRYASLAVDGEGFPSIAYIALGIDDGMGHRATELRIVRASSKEPSDAGAWGTAAVAATAPGSCGGLCGAGQACIAGAMAQTCTAVTSDCATACASGEACIAGTCTEAFEEPKVATIGSGTGLFVSLSAMADGRLAAVYYDMAARSLELALETAAASNEYAKTALHTGAGDRGLWTSAVVDATDTIHIAYQDAIGDQLLYTTWAGSPGTPEVVDDGQRTGDRTHPVGAATAIYLVNGTPTIAYQDGMTADVYIATKTGGAWSTMPLTAGPLLDGFSIAATTAHGGMPYLAWDSLDPAQSPPNSVAVQTP
;
A
#
# COMPACT_ATOMS: atom_id res chain seq x y z
N MET A 1 10.26 28.27 -38.67
CA MET A 1 9.12 27.75 -37.90
C MET A 1 8.02 27.40 -38.89
N GLY A 2 7.94 26.13 -39.32
CA GLY A 2 6.88 25.66 -40.22
C GLY A 2 5.60 25.34 -39.45
N PRO A 3 4.41 25.39 -40.07
CA PRO A 3 3.16 25.13 -39.37
C PRO A 3 3.09 23.65 -38.97
N LYS A 4 3.02 23.39 -37.67
CA LYS A 4 2.70 22.08 -37.10
C LYS A 4 1.22 21.76 -37.42
N LEU A 5 0.99 20.95 -38.45
CA LEU A 5 -0.27 20.24 -38.63
C LEU A 5 -0.35 19.17 -37.53
N ILE A 6 -1.15 19.44 -36.49
CA ILE A 6 -1.60 18.42 -35.56
C ILE A 6 -2.54 17.51 -36.37
N ARG A 7 -2.04 16.36 -36.84
CA ARG A 7 -2.89 15.32 -37.44
C ARG A 7 -3.72 14.69 -36.31
N PRO A 8 -5.06 14.76 -36.32
CA PRO A 8 -5.84 13.88 -35.46
C PRO A 8 -5.57 12.44 -35.90
N GLN A 9 -5.00 11.63 -35.01
CA GLN A 9 -4.82 10.19 -35.23
C GLN A 9 -6.20 9.54 -35.13
N ILE A 10 -6.69 8.99 -36.24
CA ILE A 10 -7.95 8.25 -36.31
C ILE A 10 -7.59 6.84 -36.75
N ASN A 11 -7.79 5.83 -35.89
CA ASN A 11 -7.32 4.45 -36.06
C ASN A 11 -8.33 3.59 -36.83
N TRP A 12 -8.12 3.39 -38.15
CA TRP A 12 -9.12 2.79 -39.04
C TRP A 12 -9.10 1.28 -39.21
N VAL A 13 -8.21 0.50 -38.57
CA VAL A 13 -8.25 -0.96 -38.72
C VAL A 13 -8.10 -1.67 -37.39
N VAL A 14 -9.16 -2.42 -37.11
CA VAL A 14 -9.64 -2.53 -35.75
C VAL A 14 -9.91 -3.97 -35.37
N VAL A 15 -10.25 -4.88 -36.28
CA VAL A 15 -10.66 -6.22 -35.84
C VAL A 15 -9.47 -7.11 -35.46
N ILE A 16 -8.47 -7.18 -36.33
CA ILE A 16 -7.27 -7.99 -36.08
C ILE A 16 -6.34 -7.25 -35.12
N THR A 17 -6.25 -5.93 -35.30
CA THR A 17 -5.56 -5.03 -34.38
C THR A 17 -6.18 -5.09 -33.00
N ALA A 18 -7.51 -5.01 -32.79
CA ALA A 18 -8.11 -5.17 -31.47
C ALA A 18 -8.06 -6.61 -30.95
N LEU A 19 -8.13 -7.65 -31.79
CA LEU A 19 -7.83 -9.02 -31.35
C LEU A 19 -6.41 -9.13 -30.77
N LEU A 20 -5.45 -8.40 -31.35
CA LEU A 20 -4.03 -8.41 -30.97
C LEU A 20 -3.64 -7.34 -29.93
N PHE A 21 -4.39 -6.24 -29.84
CA PHE A 21 -4.26 -5.13 -28.87
C PHE A 21 -5.08 -5.40 -27.61
N ALA A 22 -6.17 -6.16 -27.68
CA ALA A 22 -6.81 -6.72 -26.48
C ALA A 22 -5.80 -7.53 -25.66
N MET A 23 -4.89 -8.23 -26.34
CA MET A 23 -3.78 -8.96 -25.71
C MET A 23 -2.50 -8.13 -25.56
N GLY A 24 -2.51 -6.82 -25.87
CA GLY A 24 -1.29 -6.02 -25.92
C GLY A 24 -1.44 -4.59 -25.41
N CYS A 25 -0.61 -4.24 -24.44
CA CYS A 25 -0.62 -2.95 -23.73
C CYS A 25 -0.09 -1.77 -24.56
N SER A 26 -0.23 -1.77 -25.88
CA SER A 26 0.22 -0.68 -26.74
C SER A 26 -0.92 0.30 -27.02
N GLY A 27 -1.26 1.13 -26.03
CA GLY A 27 -2.07 2.34 -26.23
C GLY A 27 -3.58 2.17 -25.96
N GLY A 28 -4.00 2.51 -24.74
CA GLY A 28 -5.36 3.02 -24.49
C GLY A 28 -6.37 2.11 -23.79
N CYS A 29 -6.05 0.86 -23.43
CA CYS A 29 -6.96 0.00 -22.65
C CYS A 29 -6.44 -0.20 -21.22
N GLY A 30 -7.28 0.12 -20.23
CA GLY A 30 -6.96 0.19 -18.79
C GLY A 30 -6.60 -1.12 -18.07
N GLY A 31 -6.34 -2.21 -18.78
CA GLY A 31 -5.92 -3.49 -18.18
C GLY A 31 -4.43 -3.56 -17.80
N CYS A 32 -3.62 -2.59 -18.24
CA CYS A 32 -2.19 -2.52 -17.97
C CYS A 32 -1.78 -1.22 -17.27
N ALA A 33 -2.71 -0.59 -16.55
CA ALA A 33 -2.38 0.52 -15.66
C ALA A 33 -1.34 0.02 -14.63
N GLY A 34 -0.13 0.57 -14.65
CA GLY A 34 0.93 0.25 -13.68
C GLY A 34 2.19 -0.44 -14.23
N MET A 35 2.31 -0.69 -15.54
CA MET A 35 3.59 -1.17 -16.12
C MET A 35 4.47 -0.02 -16.64
N GLU A 36 5.75 -0.07 -16.29
CA GLU A 36 6.77 0.89 -16.72
C GLU A 36 7.51 0.39 -17.98
N PRO A 37 8.07 1.28 -18.83
CA PRO A 37 8.99 0.87 -19.88
C PRO A 37 10.21 0.14 -19.27
N ILE A 38 10.61 -0.99 -19.88
CA ILE A 38 11.78 -1.75 -19.44
C ILE A 38 13.05 -0.91 -19.69
N PRO A 39 13.85 -0.57 -18.66
CA PRO A 39 15.10 0.17 -18.84
C PRO A 39 16.05 -0.59 -19.78
N GLY A 40 16.52 0.06 -20.85
CA GLY A 40 17.36 -0.57 -21.88
C GLY A 40 16.62 -1.53 -22.83
N GLY A 41 15.34 -1.81 -22.57
CA GLY A 41 14.45 -2.66 -23.38
C GLY A 41 14.76 -4.15 -23.32
N PHE A 42 13.78 -4.98 -23.72
CA PHE A 42 13.92 -6.42 -23.69
C PHE A 42 14.75 -6.93 -24.90
N THR A 43 15.85 -7.65 -24.63
CA THR A 43 16.81 -8.07 -25.67
C THR A 43 16.37 -9.35 -26.42
N ALA A 44 16.67 -9.47 -27.72
CA ALA A 44 16.27 -10.65 -28.50
C ALA A 44 16.90 -11.96 -28.00
N ALA A 45 18.12 -11.92 -27.47
CA ALA A 45 18.79 -13.11 -26.91
C ALA A 45 18.05 -13.71 -25.70
N LYS A 46 17.18 -12.92 -25.07
CA LYS A 46 16.36 -13.34 -23.92
C LYS A 46 14.93 -13.69 -24.32
N ARG A 47 14.58 -13.71 -25.61
CA ARG A 47 13.24 -14.09 -26.11
C ARG A 47 13.21 -15.58 -26.45
N VAL A 48 12.08 -16.23 -26.20
CA VAL A 48 11.79 -17.62 -26.56
C VAL A 48 10.67 -17.63 -27.60
N PRO A 49 10.95 -18.05 -28.84
CA PRO A 49 9.92 -18.15 -29.86
C PRO A 49 8.84 -19.18 -29.50
N ASN A 50 7.58 -18.83 -29.78
CA ASN A 50 6.40 -19.66 -29.55
C ASN A 50 6.15 -20.01 -28.07
N ALA A 51 6.63 -19.16 -27.15
CA ALA A 51 6.41 -19.30 -25.72
C ALA A 51 4.94 -19.18 -25.33
N ALA A 52 4.16 -18.38 -26.06
CA ALA A 52 2.72 -18.54 -26.16
C ALA A 52 2.27 -18.79 -27.59
N GLN A 53 1.07 -19.33 -27.73
CA GLN A 53 0.44 -19.62 -29.01
C GLN A 53 -1.02 -19.22 -28.97
N LEU A 54 -1.49 -18.66 -30.08
CA LEU A 54 -2.82 -18.11 -30.24
C LEU A 54 -3.49 -18.70 -31.47
N ARG A 55 -4.77 -19.03 -31.32
CA ARG A 55 -5.65 -19.43 -32.40
C ARG A 55 -6.88 -18.53 -32.44
N VAL A 56 -7.13 -17.92 -33.59
CA VAL A 56 -8.39 -17.27 -33.96
C VAL A 56 -9.04 -18.12 -35.05
N THR A 57 -10.19 -18.72 -34.76
CA THR A 57 -10.86 -19.65 -35.68
C THR A 57 -11.70 -18.93 -36.73
N ASP A 58 -12.16 -19.68 -37.73
CA ASP A 58 -13.14 -19.20 -38.71
C ASP A 58 -14.45 -18.72 -38.06
N GLY A 59 -14.91 -19.41 -37.01
CA GLY A 59 -16.06 -19.01 -36.20
C GLY A 59 -15.88 -17.63 -35.56
N ALA A 60 -14.70 -17.36 -35.01
CA ALA A 60 -14.35 -16.05 -34.46
C ALA A 60 -14.43 -14.95 -35.52
N LEU A 61 -13.78 -15.18 -36.68
CA LEU A 61 -13.76 -14.23 -37.78
C LEU A 61 -15.16 -13.96 -38.34
N ALA A 62 -16.02 -15.00 -38.40
CA ALA A 62 -17.41 -14.87 -38.83
C ALA A 62 -18.23 -14.02 -37.85
N LYS A 63 -18.07 -14.23 -36.54
CA LYS A 63 -18.76 -13.43 -35.51
C LYS A 63 -18.34 -11.98 -35.52
N ILE A 64 -17.05 -11.70 -35.70
CA ILE A 64 -16.58 -10.33 -35.82
C ILE A 64 -17.08 -9.68 -37.11
N SER A 65 -17.13 -10.44 -38.21
CA SER A 65 -17.69 -9.98 -39.49
C SER A 65 -19.20 -9.72 -39.40
N ALA A 66 -19.91 -10.33 -38.44
CA ALA A 66 -21.36 -10.22 -38.31
C ALA A 66 -21.83 -8.89 -37.69
N ASP A 67 -20.99 -8.21 -36.91
CA ASP A 67 -21.31 -6.89 -36.33
C ASP A 67 -20.10 -5.95 -36.36
N PRO A 68 -19.70 -5.47 -37.56
CA PRO A 68 -18.54 -4.62 -37.70
C PRO A 68 -18.73 -3.26 -37.03
N ALA A 69 -19.95 -2.78 -36.80
CA ALA A 69 -20.17 -1.49 -36.16
C ALA A 69 -19.83 -1.53 -34.66
N SER A 70 -20.18 -2.61 -33.94
CA SER A 70 -19.84 -2.77 -32.51
C SER A 70 -18.37 -3.07 -32.28
N VAL A 71 -17.68 -3.64 -33.26
CA VAL A 71 -16.23 -3.89 -33.18
C VAL A 71 -15.41 -2.72 -33.71
N ILE A 72 -15.82 -2.04 -34.79
CA ILE A 72 -15.06 -0.93 -35.38
C ILE A 72 -15.28 0.39 -34.60
N GLY A 73 -16.50 0.66 -34.14
CA GLY A 73 -16.91 1.96 -33.59
C GLY A 73 -16.13 2.47 -32.36
N PRO A 74 -15.92 1.66 -31.31
CA PRO A 74 -15.15 2.06 -30.12
C PRO A 74 -13.66 2.33 -30.39
N LEU A 75 -13.11 1.77 -31.47
CA LEU A 75 -11.68 1.66 -31.71
C LEU A 75 -11.14 2.68 -32.74
N VAL A 76 -12.04 3.37 -33.45
CA VAL A 76 -11.73 4.51 -34.34
C VAL A 76 -11.78 5.88 -33.64
N GLY A 77 -11.99 5.94 -32.32
CA GLY A 77 -11.94 7.20 -31.56
C GLY A 77 -13.11 8.15 -31.85
N GLY A 78 -14.36 7.66 -31.78
CA GLY A 78 -15.55 8.53 -31.78
C GLY A 78 -16.60 8.25 -32.85
N ALA A 79 -16.81 6.99 -33.26
CA ALA A 79 -17.96 6.67 -34.10
C ALA A 79 -19.27 6.87 -33.31
N MET A 80 -19.98 7.97 -33.54
CA MET A 80 -21.35 8.11 -33.04
C MET A 80 -22.30 7.38 -34.02
N ASN A 81 -22.95 6.31 -33.57
CA ASN A 81 -23.94 5.55 -34.34
C ASN A 81 -23.39 4.84 -35.60
N GLY A 82 -22.14 4.36 -35.59
CA GLY A 82 -21.57 3.57 -36.70
C GLY A 82 -21.12 4.39 -37.91
N ILE A 83 -21.04 5.72 -37.78
CA ILE A 83 -20.49 6.63 -38.81
C ILE A 83 -19.14 7.14 -38.31
N VAL A 84 -18.13 7.07 -39.18
CA VAL A 84 -16.77 7.48 -38.87
C VAL A 84 -16.34 8.58 -39.84
N GLU A 85 -15.76 9.65 -39.32
CA GLU A 85 -15.51 10.89 -40.08
C GLU A 85 -14.05 11.30 -40.07
N PHE A 86 -13.51 11.71 -41.21
CA PHE A 86 -12.15 12.27 -41.29
C PHE A 86 -12.02 13.34 -42.36
N ASN A 87 -11.10 14.28 -42.14
CA ASN A 87 -10.79 15.30 -43.14
C ASN A 87 -9.94 14.70 -44.26
N VAL A 88 -10.26 15.01 -45.51
CA VAL A 88 -9.43 14.64 -46.65
C VAL A 88 -8.15 15.50 -46.61
N PRO A 89 -6.94 14.89 -46.64
CA PRO A 89 -5.68 15.62 -46.63
C PRO A 89 -5.58 16.60 -47.81
N ALA A 90 -5.18 17.84 -47.53
CA ALA A 90 -4.96 18.83 -48.56
C ALA A 90 -3.63 18.61 -49.31
N SER A 91 -3.67 18.76 -50.63
CA SER A 91 -2.53 18.67 -51.53
C SER A 91 -2.43 19.95 -52.36
N CYS A 92 -1.54 20.86 -51.99
CA CYS A 92 -1.47 22.23 -52.54
C CYS A 92 -0.27 22.46 -53.46
N GLY A 93 -0.03 21.57 -54.41
CA GLY A 93 1.06 21.70 -55.39
C GLY A 93 0.88 20.83 -56.64
N GLY A 94 1.49 21.25 -57.75
CA GLY A 94 1.40 20.56 -59.04
C GLY A 94 0.25 21.05 -59.93
N SER A 95 -0.07 20.30 -60.99
CA SER A 95 -1.18 20.63 -61.90
C SER A 95 -2.57 20.32 -61.35
N THR A 96 -2.64 19.64 -60.20
CA THR A 96 -3.87 19.25 -59.50
C THR A 96 -3.73 19.60 -58.00
N GLU A 97 -4.55 20.51 -57.50
CA GLU A 97 -4.65 20.90 -56.10
C GLU A 97 -5.95 20.33 -55.50
N VAL A 98 -5.89 19.76 -54.31
CA VAL A 98 -7.05 19.17 -53.59
C VAL A 98 -7.14 19.82 -52.22
N CYS A 99 -8.32 20.36 -51.87
CA CYS A 99 -8.58 21.04 -50.59
C CYS A 99 -7.70 22.27 -50.35
N CYS A 100 -7.45 23.04 -51.41
CA CYS A 100 -6.58 24.22 -51.37
C CYS A 100 -7.29 25.45 -51.88
N VAL A 101 -7.09 26.56 -51.17
CA VAL A 101 -7.50 27.89 -51.61
C VAL A 101 -6.23 28.73 -51.72
N ASN A 102 -5.93 29.24 -52.92
CA ASN A 102 -4.73 30.04 -53.19
C ASN A 102 -3.41 29.36 -52.74
N ASN A 103 -3.25 28.06 -53.02
CA ASN A 103 -2.11 27.23 -52.55
C ASN A 103 -2.01 27.08 -51.02
N VAL A 104 -3.05 27.42 -50.26
CA VAL A 104 -3.09 27.24 -48.80
C VAL A 104 -3.97 26.02 -48.45
N PRO A 105 -3.43 25.04 -47.70
CA PRO A 105 -4.18 23.89 -47.18
C PRO A 105 -5.38 24.35 -46.34
N GLN A 106 -6.56 23.79 -46.58
CA GLN A 106 -7.73 24.07 -45.75
C GLN A 106 -7.72 23.22 -44.47
N PRO A 107 -8.04 23.81 -43.29
CA PRO A 107 -8.01 23.10 -42.00
C PRO A 107 -9.13 22.06 -41.85
N THR A 108 -10.25 22.24 -42.55
CA THR A 108 -11.34 21.27 -42.67
C THR A 108 -11.64 21.09 -44.14
N CYS A 109 -11.45 19.87 -44.66
CA CYS A 109 -11.76 19.57 -46.05
C CYS A 109 -12.69 18.39 -46.18
N GLY A 110 -13.89 18.69 -46.71
CA GLY A 110 -15.00 17.79 -46.98
C GLY A 110 -14.95 16.50 -46.18
N PRO A 111 -15.17 16.59 -44.85
CA PRO A 111 -15.07 15.45 -43.98
C PRO A 111 -15.81 14.25 -44.58
N LEU A 112 -15.09 13.17 -44.81
CA LEU A 112 -15.62 11.95 -45.39
C LEU A 112 -16.27 11.15 -44.26
N ALA A 113 -17.58 11.02 -44.30
CA ALA A 113 -18.35 10.15 -43.43
C ALA A 113 -18.44 8.76 -44.08
N ILE A 114 -17.82 7.77 -43.46
CA ILE A 114 -17.98 6.36 -43.79
C ILE A 114 -18.98 5.75 -42.82
N ASP A 115 -20.11 5.32 -43.34
CA ASP A 115 -21.20 4.71 -42.60
C ASP A 115 -21.08 3.18 -42.71
N LEU A 116 -20.74 2.58 -41.56
CA LEU A 116 -20.53 1.15 -41.33
C LEU A 116 -21.77 0.47 -40.73
N VAL A 117 -22.91 1.15 -40.66
CA VAL A 117 -24.14 0.59 -40.09
C VAL A 117 -24.61 -0.59 -40.92
N LYS A 118 -24.80 -1.73 -40.25
CA LYS A 118 -25.24 -2.99 -40.86
C LYS A 118 -26.62 -2.83 -41.52
N ARG A 119 -26.75 -3.28 -42.77
CA ARG A 119 -28.00 -3.27 -43.56
C ARG A 119 -28.43 -4.68 -43.94
N ALA A 120 -29.69 -4.85 -44.34
CA ALA A 120 -30.32 -6.16 -44.55
C ALA A 120 -29.76 -6.99 -45.73
N THR A 121 -28.87 -6.43 -46.55
CA THR A 121 -28.29 -7.09 -47.73
C THR A 121 -26.78 -6.93 -47.72
N ASP A 122 -26.07 -8.07 -47.65
CA ASP A 122 -24.61 -8.29 -47.57
C ASP A 122 -23.86 -7.89 -46.28
N PRO A 123 -22.83 -8.66 -45.87
CA PRO A 123 -22.01 -8.35 -44.69
C PRO A 123 -21.13 -7.11 -44.93
N ALA A 124 -21.16 -6.16 -43.99
CA ALA A 124 -20.41 -4.91 -44.06
C ALA A 124 -18.88 -5.08 -43.86
N LEU A 125 -18.45 -6.22 -43.31
CA LEU A 125 -17.04 -6.64 -43.22
C LEU A 125 -16.96 -8.14 -43.52
N VAL A 126 -15.96 -8.54 -44.29
CA VAL A 126 -15.60 -9.95 -44.53
C VAL A 126 -14.11 -10.10 -44.36
N LEU A 127 -13.71 -11.07 -43.54
CA LEU A 127 -12.32 -11.44 -43.29
C LEU A 127 -12.09 -12.86 -43.81
N THR A 128 -11.20 -12.99 -44.79
CA THR A 128 -10.94 -14.28 -45.46
C THR A 128 -9.46 -14.64 -45.34
N PRO A 129 -9.08 -15.57 -44.45
CA PRO A 129 -7.72 -16.09 -44.40
C PRO A 129 -7.35 -16.83 -45.68
N VAL A 130 -6.16 -16.56 -46.19
CA VAL A 130 -5.67 -17.17 -47.43
C VAL A 130 -4.76 -18.33 -47.07
N GLN A 131 -5.22 -19.55 -47.31
CA GLN A 131 -4.56 -20.77 -46.86
C GLN A 131 -3.07 -20.79 -47.23
N GLY A 132 -2.19 -20.93 -46.22
CA GLY A 132 -0.74 -21.08 -46.38
C GLY A 132 0.01 -19.81 -46.79
N ALA A 133 -0.65 -18.65 -46.83
CA ALA A 133 -0.06 -17.39 -47.28
C ALA A 133 0.35 -16.43 -46.15
N SER A 134 0.07 -16.77 -44.89
CA SER A 134 0.23 -15.85 -43.74
C SER A 134 -0.45 -14.49 -44.03
N ARG A 135 -1.64 -14.56 -44.62
CA ARG A 135 -2.37 -13.43 -45.18
C ARG A 135 -3.86 -13.57 -44.91
N MET A 136 -4.50 -12.43 -44.70
CA MET A 136 -5.95 -12.31 -44.65
C MET A 136 -6.42 -11.23 -45.61
N ASP A 137 -7.39 -11.56 -46.44
CA ASP A 137 -8.03 -10.60 -47.34
C ASP A 137 -9.23 -9.99 -46.61
N MET A 138 -9.22 -8.67 -46.47
CA MET A 138 -10.26 -7.87 -45.84
C MET A 138 -11.11 -7.22 -46.91
N THR A 139 -12.43 -7.34 -46.81
CA THR A 139 -13.40 -6.61 -47.64
C THR A 139 -14.38 -5.87 -46.75
N ILE A 140 -14.45 -4.55 -46.85
CA ILE A 140 -15.40 -3.70 -46.17
C ILE A 140 -16.39 -3.17 -47.21
N ARG A 141 -17.68 -3.17 -46.87
CA ARG A 141 -18.72 -2.50 -47.65
C ARG A 141 -19.33 -1.41 -46.80
N ALA A 142 -19.20 -0.16 -47.24
CA ALA A 142 -19.62 0.99 -46.46
C ALA A 142 -20.20 2.07 -47.37
N ARG A 143 -21.10 2.89 -46.82
CA ARG A 143 -21.57 4.08 -47.55
C ARG A 143 -20.62 5.22 -47.27
N VAL A 144 -20.24 5.95 -48.31
CA VAL A 144 -19.26 7.02 -48.19
C VAL A 144 -19.90 8.32 -48.64
N LYS A 145 -19.87 9.33 -47.78
CA LYS A 145 -20.45 10.63 -48.06
C LYS A 145 -19.59 11.77 -47.54
N THR A 146 -19.38 12.79 -48.35
CA THR A 146 -18.74 14.03 -47.92
C THR A 146 -19.74 14.91 -47.18
N LYS A 147 -19.39 15.38 -45.98
CA LYS A 147 -20.20 16.35 -45.21
C LYS A 147 -20.18 17.75 -45.80
N MET A 148 -19.09 18.13 -46.45
CA MET A 148 -18.96 19.40 -47.15
C MET A 148 -18.33 19.16 -48.51
N ASN A 149 -18.67 20.01 -49.49
CA ASN A 149 -18.04 19.93 -50.81
C ASN A 149 -16.54 20.22 -50.68
N MET A 150 -15.72 19.46 -51.40
CA MET A 150 -14.28 19.62 -51.46
C MET A 150 -13.89 20.40 -52.69
N GLN A 151 -12.93 21.30 -52.55
CA GLN A 151 -12.41 22.03 -53.70
C GLN A 151 -11.28 21.24 -54.37
N VAL A 152 -11.45 20.91 -55.64
CA VAL A 152 -10.41 20.29 -56.47
C VAL A 152 -10.13 21.21 -57.64
N LYS A 153 -8.88 21.63 -57.81
CA LYS A 153 -8.43 22.44 -58.93
C LYS A 153 -7.49 21.62 -59.79
N THR A 154 -7.78 21.43 -61.07
CA THR A 154 -6.89 20.72 -61.99
C THR A 154 -6.78 21.48 -63.31
N GLN A 155 -5.56 21.56 -63.85
CA GLN A 155 -5.25 22.29 -65.08
C GLN A 155 -5.83 23.74 -65.11
N GLY A 156 -5.86 24.41 -63.95
CA GLY A 156 -6.36 25.78 -63.82
C GLY A 156 -7.87 25.92 -63.64
N VAL A 157 -8.64 24.82 -63.66
CA VAL A 157 -10.09 24.82 -63.43
C VAL A 157 -10.38 24.39 -62.00
N THR A 158 -11.16 25.18 -61.27
CA THR A 158 -11.59 24.89 -59.89
C THR A 158 -13.01 24.35 -59.87
N CYS A 159 -13.19 23.15 -59.31
CA CYS A 159 -14.48 22.49 -59.11
C CYS A 159 -14.73 22.16 -57.64
N GLN A 160 -16.01 22.15 -57.26
CA GLN A 160 -16.50 21.70 -55.97
C GLN A 160 -17.04 20.29 -56.13
N VAL A 161 -16.43 19.34 -55.44
CA VAL A 161 -16.74 17.91 -55.53
C VAL A 161 -17.48 17.47 -54.28
N SER A 162 -18.59 16.74 -54.46
CA SER A 162 -19.24 16.01 -53.37
C SER A 162 -19.33 14.52 -53.71
N LEU A 163 -18.90 13.70 -52.76
CA LEU A 163 -19.01 12.25 -52.84
C LEU A 163 -20.23 11.82 -52.04
N ASP A 164 -21.10 11.01 -52.62
CA ASP A 164 -22.23 10.37 -51.94
C ASP A 164 -22.54 9.06 -52.65
N SER A 165 -22.07 7.95 -52.08
CA SER A 165 -22.22 6.63 -52.68
C SER A 165 -23.67 6.19 -52.84
N THR A 166 -24.61 6.83 -52.11
CA THR A 166 -26.04 6.50 -52.22
C THR A 166 -26.69 6.91 -53.54
N ARG A 167 -25.97 7.70 -54.37
CA ARG A 167 -26.41 8.09 -55.70
C ARG A 167 -26.16 7.02 -56.77
N GLY A 168 -25.23 6.10 -56.52
CA GLY A 168 -24.86 5.02 -57.43
C GLY A 168 -25.91 3.92 -57.55
N SER A 169 -25.72 3.06 -58.55
CA SER A 169 -26.52 1.85 -58.75
C SER A 169 -26.33 0.82 -57.63
N SER A 170 -25.15 0.81 -57.01
CA SER A 170 -24.88 0.19 -55.72
C SER A 170 -24.61 1.28 -54.68
N PRO A 171 -25.38 1.37 -53.58
CA PRO A 171 -25.20 2.43 -52.60
C PRO A 171 -23.95 2.26 -51.72
N ASP A 172 -23.35 1.07 -51.69
CA ASP A 172 -22.22 0.71 -50.83
C ASP A 172 -20.92 0.62 -51.64
N VAL A 173 -19.87 1.29 -51.15
CA VAL A 173 -18.50 1.27 -51.68
C VAL A 173 -17.79 0.05 -51.14
N THR A 174 -17.12 -0.70 -52.04
CA THR A 174 -16.30 -1.84 -51.63
C THR A 174 -14.85 -1.38 -51.45
N ILE A 175 -14.33 -1.62 -50.26
CA ILE A 175 -12.93 -1.39 -49.88
C ILE A 175 -12.31 -2.76 -49.66
N THR A 176 -11.24 -3.07 -50.37
CA THR A 176 -10.47 -4.31 -50.18
C THR A 176 -9.08 -4.00 -49.70
N ALA A 177 -8.51 -4.86 -48.87
CA ALA A 177 -7.13 -4.77 -48.40
C ALA A 177 -6.55 -6.16 -48.16
N GLN A 178 -5.26 -6.34 -48.41
CA GLN A 178 -4.53 -7.54 -48.04
C GLN A 178 -3.72 -7.27 -46.78
N LEU A 179 -4.01 -8.02 -45.72
CA LEU A 179 -3.31 -7.94 -44.45
C LEU A 179 -2.31 -9.10 -44.37
N GLY A 180 -1.03 -8.80 -44.53
CA GLY A 180 0.06 -9.76 -44.37
C GLY A 180 0.57 -9.79 -42.94
N PHE A 181 1.06 -10.96 -42.51
CA PHE A 181 1.68 -11.18 -41.20
C PHE A 181 3.17 -11.56 -41.29
N PRO A 182 4.03 -10.75 -41.95
CA PRO A 182 5.45 -11.08 -42.08
C PRO A 182 6.19 -10.98 -40.74
N GLN A 183 7.22 -11.80 -40.56
CA GLN A 183 8.17 -11.62 -39.46
C GLN A 183 9.15 -10.49 -39.80
N ASP A 184 9.38 -9.57 -38.86
CA ASP A 184 10.41 -8.56 -39.00
C ASP A 184 11.81 -9.20 -38.91
N ALA A 185 12.67 -8.94 -39.88
CA ALA A 185 13.99 -9.55 -39.94
C ALA A 185 14.96 -9.03 -38.86
N THR A 186 14.70 -7.84 -38.30
CA THR A 186 15.55 -7.21 -37.28
C THR A 186 15.09 -7.59 -35.89
N VAL A 187 13.80 -7.43 -35.60
CA VAL A 187 13.27 -7.62 -34.24
C VAL A 187 12.62 -8.99 -34.02
N GLY A 188 12.34 -9.75 -35.08
CA GLY A 188 11.73 -11.08 -35.02
C GLY A 188 10.24 -11.08 -34.66
N THR A 189 9.60 -9.92 -34.54
CA THR A 189 8.17 -9.80 -34.23
C THR A 189 7.31 -10.00 -35.48
N THR A 190 6.07 -10.46 -35.30
CA THR A 190 5.08 -10.47 -36.38
C THR A 190 4.58 -9.05 -36.61
N ARG A 191 4.68 -8.57 -37.83
CA ARG A 191 4.12 -7.28 -38.26
C ARG A 191 2.75 -7.47 -38.87
N ILE A 192 1.90 -6.46 -38.76
CA ILE A 192 0.74 -6.30 -39.63
C ILE A 192 1.16 -5.36 -40.76
N ALA A 193 1.09 -5.86 -41.99
CA ALA A 193 1.41 -5.11 -43.20
C ALA A 193 0.20 -5.09 -44.13
N ALA A 194 -0.49 -3.95 -44.18
CA ALA A 194 -1.53 -3.70 -45.17
C ALA A 194 -0.90 -3.36 -46.52
N ALA A 195 -1.39 -4.04 -47.56
CA ALA A 195 -1.00 -3.82 -48.94
C ALA A 195 -2.21 -4.01 -49.87
N ASN A 196 -2.05 -3.58 -51.13
CA ASN A 196 -3.06 -3.76 -52.18
C ASN A 196 -4.44 -3.24 -51.77
N VAL A 197 -4.48 -2.10 -51.05
CA VAL A 197 -5.73 -1.46 -50.68
C VAL A 197 -6.37 -0.89 -51.95
N ALA A 198 -7.64 -1.22 -52.18
CA ALA A 198 -8.38 -0.73 -53.33
C ALA A 198 -9.78 -0.31 -52.90
N VAL A 199 -10.26 0.78 -53.49
CA VAL A 199 -11.60 1.35 -53.28
C VAL A 199 -12.30 1.36 -54.63
N ALA A 200 -13.54 0.89 -54.68
CA ALA A 200 -14.33 0.86 -55.92
C ALA A 200 -15.50 1.84 -55.83
N LEU A 201 -15.33 3.01 -56.45
CA LEU A 201 -16.36 4.05 -56.57
C LEU A 201 -17.07 3.97 -57.94
N GLN A 202 -18.31 4.43 -58.00
CA GLN A 202 -19.07 4.63 -59.24
C GLN A 202 -18.96 6.08 -59.73
N ASN A 203 -19.20 6.32 -61.02
CA ASN A 203 -19.21 7.69 -61.55
C ASN A 203 -20.35 8.51 -60.94
N GLU A 204 -21.48 7.84 -60.68
CA GLU A 204 -22.69 8.41 -60.11
C GLU A 204 -22.50 8.85 -58.64
N ASP A 205 -21.48 8.33 -57.95
CA ASP A 205 -21.16 8.69 -56.56
C ASP A 205 -20.59 10.11 -56.46
N ILE A 206 -20.08 10.66 -57.56
CA ILE A 206 -19.35 11.93 -57.59
C ILE A 206 -20.20 13.00 -58.28
N GLN A 207 -20.43 14.11 -57.58
CA GLN A 207 -21.10 15.28 -58.15
C GLN A 207 -20.14 16.46 -58.20
N LEU A 208 -20.03 17.06 -59.38
CA LEU A 208 -19.24 18.26 -59.62
C LEU A 208 -20.16 19.48 -59.67
N SER A 209 -19.76 20.55 -59.00
CA SER A 209 -20.43 21.86 -58.99
C SER A 209 -19.40 22.98 -59.13
N GLY A 210 -19.79 24.16 -59.63
CA GLY A 210 -18.87 25.27 -59.88
C GLY A 210 -19.05 25.91 -61.26
N SER A 211 -17.94 26.36 -61.86
CA SER A 211 -17.94 27.00 -63.20
C SER A 211 -18.51 26.10 -64.31
N PHE A 212 -18.95 26.68 -65.44
CA PHE A 212 -19.49 25.94 -66.60
C PHE A 212 -18.53 24.85 -67.13
N THR A 213 -17.22 25.03 -66.93
CA THR A 213 -16.18 24.02 -67.26
C THR A 213 -16.21 22.79 -66.35
N CYS A 214 -16.80 22.87 -65.15
CA CYS A 214 -17.04 21.71 -64.26
C CYS A 214 -18.26 20.88 -64.70
N SER A 215 -19.13 21.42 -65.55
CA SER A 215 -20.34 20.74 -66.05
C SER A 215 -20.17 20.00 -67.38
N ILE A 216 -18.99 20.08 -68.03
CA ILE A 216 -18.72 19.39 -69.31
C ILE A 216 -18.16 17.98 -69.05
N ALA A 217 -19.06 17.11 -68.60
CA ALA A 217 -19.21 15.66 -68.82
C ALA A 217 -18.00 14.69 -68.74
N ASP A 218 -18.22 13.63 -67.93
CA ASP A 218 -17.58 12.30 -67.85
C ASP A 218 -16.06 12.18 -67.66
N PHE A 219 -15.25 12.89 -68.45
CA PHE A 219 -13.78 12.81 -68.36
C PHE A 219 -13.28 13.28 -66.98
N PHE A 220 -13.86 14.36 -66.45
CA PHE A 220 -13.48 14.92 -65.16
C PHE A 220 -13.94 14.02 -64.00
N ILE A 221 -15.10 13.37 -64.12
CA ILE A 221 -15.62 12.45 -63.10
C ILE A 221 -14.70 11.23 -62.98
N GLY A 222 -14.27 10.63 -64.10
CA GLY A 222 -13.35 9.49 -64.09
C GLY A 222 -11.97 9.82 -63.49
N PHE A 223 -11.44 11.01 -63.78
CA PHE A 223 -10.18 11.49 -63.18
C PHE A 223 -10.31 11.72 -61.67
N VAL A 224 -11.36 12.44 -61.25
CA VAL A 224 -11.62 12.72 -59.84
C VAL A 224 -11.91 11.44 -59.05
N ARG A 225 -12.58 10.47 -59.67
CA ARG A 225 -12.80 9.13 -59.10
C ARG A 225 -11.48 8.43 -58.80
N GLY A 226 -10.60 8.30 -59.79
CA GLY A 226 -9.29 7.66 -59.58
C GLY A 226 -8.46 8.35 -58.50
N LEU A 227 -8.48 9.69 -58.46
CA LEU A 227 -7.82 10.45 -57.41
C LEU A 227 -8.36 10.13 -56.00
N PHE A 228 -9.68 10.02 -55.84
CA PHE A 228 -10.27 9.65 -54.55
C PHE A 228 -10.05 8.19 -54.19
N GLU A 229 -10.14 7.28 -55.15
CA GLU A 229 -9.84 5.86 -54.94
C GLU A 229 -8.40 5.70 -54.42
N ASP A 230 -7.42 6.32 -55.08
CA ASP A 230 -6.01 6.30 -54.68
C ASP A 230 -5.78 6.97 -53.32
N GLN A 231 -6.40 8.13 -53.09
CA GLN A 231 -6.22 8.90 -51.85
C GLN A 231 -6.86 8.22 -50.63
N ILE A 232 -8.03 7.61 -50.79
CA ILE A 232 -8.69 6.82 -49.72
C ILE A 232 -7.92 5.53 -49.50
N ALA A 233 -7.50 4.82 -50.56
CA ALA A 233 -6.71 3.60 -50.45
C ALA A 233 -5.37 3.83 -49.72
N SER A 234 -4.62 4.88 -50.09
CA SER A 234 -3.36 5.24 -49.41
C SER A 234 -3.59 5.58 -47.95
N GLN A 235 -4.62 6.38 -47.63
CA GLN A 235 -4.91 6.73 -46.24
C GLN A 235 -5.28 5.52 -45.39
N ILE A 236 -6.11 4.61 -45.92
CA ILE A 236 -6.46 3.38 -45.21
C ILE A 236 -5.20 2.52 -45.00
N GLN A 237 -4.37 2.35 -46.03
CA GLN A 237 -3.13 1.60 -45.93
C GLN A 237 -2.17 2.18 -44.89
N ASP A 238 -1.90 3.48 -44.96
CA ASP A 238 -1.00 4.19 -44.05
C ASP A 238 -1.56 4.13 -42.63
N THR A 239 -2.87 4.33 -42.45
CA THR A 239 -3.51 4.24 -41.14
C THR A 239 -3.38 2.85 -40.52
N ILE A 240 -3.55 1.76 -41.28
CA ILE A 240 -3.34 0.39 -40.76
C ILE A 240 -1.91 0.21 -40.26
N ASN A 241 -0.97 0.61 -41.11
CA ASN A 241 0.44 0.40 -40.86
C ASN A 241 0.97 1.32 -39.73
N GLU A 242 0.39 2.52 -39.56
CA GLU A 242 0.68 3.47 -38.48
C GLU A 242 0.00 3.07 -37.15
N ALA A 243 -1.25 2.59 -37.18
CA ALA A 243 -2.01 2.22 -35.98
C ALA A 243 -1.38 1.04 -35.21
N THR A 244 -0.59 0.23 -35.89
CA THR A 244 0.08 -0.96 -35.32
C THR A 244 1.48 -0.64 -34.78
N CYS A 245 1.90 0.63 -34.89
CA CYS A 245 3.17 1.11 -34.38
C CYS A 245 3.15 1.34 -32.87
N LYS A 246 4.28 1.08 -32.24
CA LYS A 246 4.48 1.39 -30.82
C LYS A 246 4.56 2.93 -30.62
N PRO A 247 3.76 3.52 -29.71
CA PRO A 247 3.78 4.96 -29.45
C PRO A 247 4.94 5.37 -28.52
N CYS A 248 5.30 6.66 -28.57
CA CYS A 248 6.21 7.34 -27.63
C CYS A 248 5.76 8.80 -27.46
N GLU A 249 4.81 9.01 -26.55
CA GLU A 249 4.01 10.23 -26.46
C GLU A 249 4.81 11.50 -26.14
N SER A 250 5.84 11.39 -25.29
CA SER A 250 6.70 12.54 -24.96
C SER A 250 7.76 12.82 -26.02
N GLY A 251 7.90 11.94 -27.02
CA GLY A 251 8.95 12.04 -28.03
C GLY A 251 10.25 11.36 -27.63
N GLN A 252 10.31 10.66 -26.50
CA GLN A 252 11.52 10.03 -25.99
C GLN A 252 11.64 8.57 -26.44
N VAL A 253 12.83 8.17 -26.89
CA VAL A 253 13.11 6.77 -27.30
C VAL A 253 13.00 5.80 -26.12
N ALA A 254 13.24 6.27 -24.89
CA ALA A 254 13.14 5.45 -23.68
C ALA A 254 11.72 4.89 -23.47
N GLU A 255 10.69 5.66 -23.85
CA GLU A 255 9.28 5.23 -23.77
C GLU A 255 8.98 4.04 -24.69
N CYS A 256 9.78 3.87 -25.75
CA CYS A 256 9.64 2.73 -26.64
C CYS A 256 9.94 1.41 -25.94
N GLY A 257 10.60 1.41 -24.76
CA GLY A 257 10.80 0.20 -23.94
C GLY A 257 11.36 -1.00 -24.69
N SER A 258 12.10 -0.77 -25.78
CA SER A 258 12.58 -1.81 -26.70
C SER A 258 14.04 -1.56 -27.02
N SER A 259 14.85 -2.62 -26.93
CA SER A 259 16.30 -2.56 -27.19
C SER A 259 16.64 -2.29 -28.66
N PHE A 260 15.63 -2.30 -29.54
CA PHE A 260 15.75 -2.07 -30.97
C PHE A 260 15.29 -0.68 -31.42
N ALA A 261 14.66 0.10 -30.53
CA ALA A 261 14.19 1.43 -30.86
C ALA A 261 15.39 2.37 -31.08
N THR A 262 15.48 2.92 -32.29
CA THR A 262 16.56 3.82 -32.72
C THR A 262 16.17 5.29 -32.65
N ALA A 263 14.86 5.60 -32.72
CA ALA A 263 14.34 6.95 -32.63
C ALA A 263 12.86 6.92 -32.23
N CYS A 264 12.38 8.06 -31.74
CA CYS A 264 10.95 8.37 -31.60
C CYS A 264 10.67 9.53 -32.54
N THR A 265 9.98 9.27 -33.66
CA THR A 265 9.68 10.27 -34.69
C THR A 265 8.18 10.43 -34.78
N ASN A 266 7.68 11.66 -34.69
CA ASN A 266 6.23 11.96 -34.71
C ASN A 266 5.42 11.17 -33.67
N LYS A 267 5.98 10.96 -32.46
CA LYS A 267 5.41 10.13 -31.38
C LYS A 267 5.27 8.65 -31.70
N THR A 268 6.04 8.17 -32.68
CA THR A 268 6.09 6.76 -33.07
C THR A 268 7.51 6.21 -32.93
N CYS A 269 7.62 5.03 -32.32
CA CYS A 269 8.89 4.32 -32.16
C CYS A 269 9.39 3.78 -33.49
N MET A 270 10.68 3.97 -33.77
CA MET A 270 11.30 3.62 -35.04
C MET A 270 12.46 2.64 -34.86
N VAL A 271 12.55 1.64 -35.74
CA VAL A 271 13.69 0.72 -35.90
C VAL A 271 14.17 0.77 -37.34
N GLY A 272 15.43 1.19 -37.54
CA GLY A 272 16.03 1.27 -38.88
C GLY A 272 15.27 2.14 -39.88
N GLY A 273 14.59 3.19 -39.40
CA GLY A 273 13.76 4.08 -40.24
C GLY A 273 12.36 3.54 -40.57
N THR A 274 12.00 2.35 -40.11
CA THR A 274 10.62 1.82 -40.16
C THR A 274 9.99 1.88 -38.77
N CYS A 275 8.66 1.96 -38.68
CA CYS A 275 8.03 1.94 -37.36
C CYS A 275 8.19 0.57 -36.69
N LEU A 276 8.41 0.58 -35.39
CA LEU A 276 8.50 -0.61 -34.55
C LEU A 276 7.09 -1.10 -34.22
N GLN A 277 6.81 -2.38 -34.49
CA GLN A 277 5.57 -3.05 -34.10
C GLN A 277 5.87 -4.12 -33.05
N GLU A 278 5.32 -3.95 -31.85
CA GLU A 278 5.35 -4.92 -30.75
C GLU A 278 3.91 -5.17 -30.29
N LEU A 279 3.21 -6.04 -31.04
CA LEU A 279 1.82 -6.40 -30.78
C LEU A 279 1.76 -7.44 -29.65
N GLY A 280 1.48 -6.98 -28.43
CA GLY A 280 1.42 -7.82 -27.23
C GLY A 280 1.80 -7.05 -25.96
N VAL A 281 2.20 -7.77 -24.92
CA VAL A 281 2.55 -7.21 -23.62
C VAL A 281 4.06 -7.09 -23.50
N SER A 282 4.56 -5.89 -23.20
CA SER A 282 5.97 -5.69 -22.86
C SER A 282 6.09 -4.55 -21.86
N GLY A 283 6.68 -4.82 -20.70
CA GLY A 283 6.80 -3.82 -19.64
C GLY A 283 7.42 -4.39 -18.37
N ARG A 284 7.78 -3.49 -17.47
CA ARG A 284 8.20 -3.79 -16.11
C ARG A 284 6.98 -3.75 -15.20
N MET A 285 6.74 -4.84 -14.49
CA MET A 285 5.71 -4.96 -13.46
C MET A 285 6.37 -4.75 -12.10
N ARG A 286 5.88 -3.78 -11.32
CA ARG A 286 6.35 -3.50 -9.97
C ARG A 286 5.46 -4.20 -8.94
N GLY A 287 6.06 -4.72 -7.87
CA GLY A 287 5.32 -5.35 -6.77
C GLY A 287 4.42 -4.36 -6.05
N ASN A 288 4.89 -3.12 -5.83
CA ASN A 288 4.10 -2.08 -5.17
C ASN A 288 2.81 -1.68 -5.90
N SER A 289 2.69 -1.90 -7.22
CA SER A 289 1.46 -1.63 -7.97
C SER A 289 0.49 -2.81 -7.95
N ILE A 290 1.01 -4.04 -7.91
CA ILE A 290 0.20 -5.26 -8.02
C ILE A 290 -0.23 -5.77 -6.65
N PHE A 291 0.67 -5.70 -5.67
CA PHE A 291 0.45 -6.18 -4.31
C PHE A 291 0.20 -5.04 -3.34
N ALA A 292 -0.19 -3.84 -3.81
CA ALA A 292 -0.41 -2.67 -2.94
C ALA A 292 -1.29 -2.98 -1.71
N ASN A 293 -2.34 -3.78 -1.90
CA ASN A 293 -3.28 -4.16 -0.83
C ASN A 293 -2.73 -5.25 0.11
N LEU A 294 -1.84 -6.11 -0.40
CA LEU A 294 -1.33 -7.29 0.33
C LEU A 294 0.02 -7.01 1.01
N SER A 295 0.90 -6.31 0.31
CA SER A 295 2.24 -5.93 0.76
C SER A 295 2.60 -4.51 0.27
N PRO A 296 2.07 -3.48 0.96
CA PRO A 296 2.49 -2.10 0.74
C PRO A 296 4.02 -1.98 0.88
N GLY A 297 4.67 -1.29 -0.05
CA GLY A 297 6.12 -1.05 0.00
C GLY A 297 7.00 -2.10 -0.71
N THR A 298 6.43 -3.14 -1.33
CA THR A 298 7.21 -4.11 -2.12
C THR A 298 7.99 -3.44 -3.26
N THR A 299 9.32 -3.42 -3.18
CA THR A 299 10.21 -2.80 -4.19
C THR A 299 10.53 -3.72 -5.37
N GLY A 300 10.31 -5.03 -5.20
CA GLY A 300 10.58 -6.05 -6.20
C GLY A 300 9.85 -5.82 -7.51
N ALA A 301 10.44 -6.28 -8.61
CA ALA A 301 9.90 -6.10 -9.95
C ALA A 301 10.31 -7.22 -10.90
N LEU A 302 9.52 -7.44 -11.95
CA LEU A 302 9.85 -8.33 -13.05
C LEU A 302 9.61 -7.65 -14.39
N ASP A 303 10.47 -7.94 -15.36
CA ASP A 303 10.31 -7.50 -16.74
C ASP A 303 9.61 -8.61 -17.52
N LEU A 304 8.49 -8.29 -18.15
CA LEU A 304 7.65 -9.18 -18.95
C LEU A 304 7.74 -8.82 -20.43
N TYR A 305 7.85 -9.84 -21.28
CA TYR A 305 7.75 -9.72 -22.73
C TYR A 305 6.93 -10.88 -23.28
N GLU A 306 5.83 -10.59 -23.96
CA GLU A 306 4.93 -11.54 -24.60
C GLU A 306 4.33 -10.87 -25.84
N VAL A 307 5.03 -10.95 -26.97
CA VAL A 307 4.74 -10.17 -28.19
C VAL A 307 4.67 -11.12 -29.38
N LEU A 308 3.73 -10.92 -30.30
CA LEU A 308 3.61 -11.75 -31.51
C LEU A 308 4.95 -11.90 -32.24
N GLY A 309 5.29 -13.13 -32.59
CA GLY A 309 6.49 -13.49 -33.34
C GLY A 309 6.78 -14.98 -33.31
N GLY A 310 7.69 -15.44 -34.16
CA GLY A 310 7.98 -16.86 -34.37
C GLY A 310 7.23 -17.45 -35.56
N TYR A 311 5.89 -17.36 -35.60
CA TYR A 311 5.11 -17.70 -36.79
C TYR A 311 3.75 -16.99 -36.85
N ALA A 312 3.19 -16.94 -38.06
CA ALA A 312 1.80 -16.62 -38.31
C ALA A 312 1.32 -17.43 -39.51
N ASP A 313 0.37 -18.32 -39.32
CA ASP A 313 -0.18 -19.19 -40.36
C ASP A 313 -1.68 -18.91 -40.54
N SER A 314 -2.08 -18.64 -41.77
CA SER A 314 -3.48 -18.67 -42.18
C SER A 314 -3.84 -20.07 -42.64
N ASN A 315 -4.59 -20.81 -41.82
CA ASN A 315 -4.95 -22.19 -42.09
C ASN A 315 -6.36 -22.54 -41.58
N ASN A 316 -7.03 -23.48 -42.25
CA ASN A 316 -8.35 -23.98 -41.86
C ASN A 316 -9.38 -22.84 -41.68
N GLY A 317 -9.33 -21.82 -42.55
CA GLY A 317 -10.21 -20.65 -42.45
C GLY A 317 -9.97 -19.72 -41.25
N GLY A 318 -8.89 -19.91 -40.48
CA GLY A 318 -8.52 -19.08 -39.32
C GLY A 318 -7.04 -18.66 -39.33
N LEU A 319 -6.58 -18.07 -38.23
CA LEU A 319 -5.19 -17.65 -38.00
C LEU A 319 -4.59 -18.37 -36.77
N ALA A 320 -3.42 -18.98 -36.93
CA ALA A 320 -2.60 -19.50 -35.84
C ALA A 320 -1.31 -18.67 -35.73
N MET A 321 -0.96 -18.19 -34.55
CA MET A 321 0.18 -17.30 -34.34
C MET A 321 1.01 -17.73 -33.12
N GLY A 322 2.33 -17.57 -33.22
CA GLY A 322 3.24 -17.68 -32.10
C GLY A 322 3.49 -16.33 -31.43
N LEU A 323 3.87 -16.36 -30.18
CA LEU A 323 4.37 -15.22 -29.42
C LEU A 323 5.80 -15.48 -28.97
N LEU A 324 6.64 -14.46 -29.08
CA LEU A 324 7.93 -14.38 -28.42
C LEU A 324 7.69 -14.07 -26.94
N GLY A 325 8.06 -14.99 -26.08
CA GLY A 325 7.94 -14.81 -24.63
C GLY A 325 9.29 -14.64 -23.96
N GLY A 326 9.33 -13.88 -22.88
CA GLY A 326 10.40 -13.92 -21.92
C GLY A 326 10.08 -13.16 -20.64
N MET A 327 10.68 -13.58 -19.54
CA MET A 327 10.64 -12.84 -18.27
C MET A 327 12.05 -12.72 -17.68
N LEU A 328 12.35 -11.56 -17.10
CA LEU A 328 13.65 -11.26 -16.49
C LEU A 328 13.48 -10.57 -15.12
N PRO A 329 14.45 -10.70 -14.20
CA PRO A 329 14.44 -9.95 -12.94
C PRO A 329 14.44 -8.44 -13.22
N GLY A 330 13.44 -7.73 -12.72
CA GLY A 330 13.30 -6.28 -12.90
C GLY A 330 13.75 -5.47 -11.68
N GLY A 331 13.78 -6.09 -10.50
CA GLY A 331 14.24 -5.50 -9.24
C GLY A 331 15.75 -5.32 -9.18
N ALA A 332 16.21 -4.50 -8.24
CA ALA A 332 17.62 -4.38 -7.91
C ALA A 332 18.11 -5.64 -7.17
N PRO A 333 19.42 -5.93 -7.16
CA PRO A 333 19.97 -7.08 -6.43
C PRO A 333 19.58 -7.14 -4.95
N ARG A 334 19.34 -5.98 -4.32
CA ARG A 334 18.89 -5.85 -2.93
C ARG A 334 17.46 -6.36 -2.68
N ASP A 335 16.62 -6.38 -3.73
CA ASP A 335 15.21 -6.76 -3.62
C ASP A 335 15.06 -8.30 -3.62
N ARG A 336 16.11 -9.06 -3.97
CA ARG A 336 16.08 -10.52 -4.10
C ARG A 336 15.66 -11.22 -2.80
N CYS A 337 14.83 -12.26 -2.90
CA CYS A 337 14.31 -12.96 -1.71
C CYS A 337 15.35 -13.79 -0.96
N GLY A 338 16.29 -14.41 -1.67
CA GLY A 338 17.27 -15.32 -1.08
C GLY A 338 18.54 -15.44 -1.91
N PRO A 339 19.26 -16.58 -1.86
CA PRO A 339 20.49 -16.78 -2.63
C PRO A 339 20.27 -16.66 -4.15
N PRO A 340 21.29 -16.21 -4.92
CA PRO A 340 21.17 -16.14 -6.37
C PRO A 340 20.80 -17.50 -7.00
N ALA A 341 19.75 -17.51 -7.83
CA ALA A 341 19.28 -18.66 -8.58
C ALA A 341 19.87 -18.71 -10.00
N THR A 342 19.81 -19.90 -10.61
CA THR A 342 20.22 -20.10 -12.00
C THR A 342 19.04 -19.85 -12.95
N GLU A 343 19.28 -19.09 -14.01
CA GLU A 343 18.28 -18.83 -15.05
C GLU A 343 17.84 -20.15 -15.72
N PRO A 344 16.52 -20.39 -15.89
CA PRO A 344 16.02 -21.60 -16.54
C PRO A 344 16.42 -21.65 -18.03
N ALA A 345 16.53 -22.86 -18.55
CA ALA A 345 16.82 -23.07 -19.97
C ALA A 345 15.69 -22.49 -20.85
N ARG A 346 16.07 -21.97 -22.01
CA ARG A 346 15.17 -21.40 -23.03
C ARG A 346 15.01 -22.40 -24.18
N PRO A 347 14.01 -23.32 -24.13
CA PRO A 347 13.88 -24.39 -25.11
C PRO A 347 13.38 -23.85 -26.46
N THR A 348 13.62 -24.61 -27.53
CA THR A 348 12.92 -24.39 -28.80
C THR A 348 11.53 -25.01 -28.72
N ILE A 349 10.49 -24.20 -28.91
CA ILE A 349 9.10 -24.63 -28.78
C ILE A 349 8.47 -24.79 -30.17
N ALA A 350 7.92 -25.97 -30.43
CA ALA A 350 7.23 -26.27 -31.68
C ALA A 350 5.78 -25.76 -31.67
N LYS A 351 5.15 -25.67 -32.84
CA LYS A 351 3.71 -25.37 -32.96
C LYS A 351 2.88 -26.48 -32.32
N SER A 352 1.92 -26.11 -31.48
CA SER A 352 1.04 -27.05 -30.77
C SER A 352 -0.16 -27.42 -31.63
N ALA A 353 -0.55 -28.70 -31.59
CA ALA A 353 -1.73 -29.18 -32.30
C ALA A 353 -3.04 -28.55 -31.76
N PHE A 354 -3.06 -28.09 -30.51
CA PHE A 354 -4.23 -27.49 -29.87
C PHE A 354 -4.55 -26.08 -30.37
N PHE A 355 -3.57 -25.37 -30.96
CA PHE A 355 -3.72 -24.00 -31.47
C PHE A 355 -3.58 -23.91 -33.00
N ALA A 356 -3.71 -25.05 -33.70
CA ALA A 356 -3.60 -25.14 -35.16
C ALA A 356 -4.94 -25.32 -35.89
N GLY A 357 -5.98 -25.82 -35.22
CA GLY A 357 -7.31 -26.11 -35.80
C GLY A 357 -8.44 -25.25 -35.21
N ASN A 358 -9.68 -25.48 -35.65
CA ASN A 358 -10.88 -24.77 -35.14
C ASN A 358 -11.61 -25.55 -34.03
N THR A 359 -11.12 -26.74 -33.70
CA THR A 359 -11.66 -27.59 -32.67
C THR A 359 -10.55 -28.08 -31.76
N ARG A 360 -10.91 -28.31 -30.51
CA ARG A 360 -10.06 -28.99 -29.55
C ARG A 360 -9.79 -30.42 -30.00
N PRO A 361 -8.53 -30.84 -30.20
CA PRO A 361 -8.23 -32.18 -30.71
C PRO A 361 -8.60 -33.33 -29.76
N ASP A 362 -8.72 -33.06 -28.45
CA ASP A 362 -9.01 -34.04 -27.40
C ASP A 362 -10.51 -34.24 -27.17
N THR A 363 -11.33 -33.19 -27.29
CA THR A 363 -12.76 -33.24 -27.02
C THR A 363 -13.64 -33.06 -28.26
N GLY A 364 -13.09 -32.55 -29.36
CA GLY A 364 -13.84 -32.12 -30.54
C GLY A 364 -14.62 -30.83 -30.35
N ALA A 365 -14.54 -30.19 -29.18
CA ALA A 365 -15.27 -28.95 -28.90
C ALA A 365 -14.79 -27.80 -29.79
N THR A 366 -15.73 -27.05 -30.35
CA THR A 366 -15.45 -25.81 -31.11
C THR A 366 -15.14 -24.66 -30.17
N PHE A 367 -14.26 -23.76 -30.60
CA PHE A 367 -13.97 -22.51 -29.90
C PHE A 367 -13.73 -21.38 -30.91
N ASP A 368 -13.83 -20.13 -30.47
CA ASP A 368 -13.50 -18.97 -31.29
C ASP A 368 -12.04 -18.54 -31.09
N VAL A 369 -11.61 -18.45 -29.84
CA VAL A 369 -10.24 -18.05 -29.47
C VAL A 369 -9.63 -19.11 -28.56
N GLY A 370 -8.40 -19.51 -28.86
CA GLY A 370 -7.59 -20.42 -28.04
C GLY A 370 -6.23 -19.81 -27.75
N ILE A 371 -5.82 -19.77 -26.49
CA ILE A 371 -4.53 -19.24 -26.05
C ILE A 371 -3.83 -20.32 -25.22
N GLY A 372 -2.55 -20.52 -25.46
CA GLY A 372 -1.71 -21.42 -24.67
C GLY A 372 -0.40 -20.78 -24.27
N LEU A 373 -0.09 -20.78 -22.98
CA LEU A 373 1.18 -20.34 -22.41
C LEU A 373 2.04 -21.56 -22.06
N HIS A 374 3.22 -21.68 -22.66
CA HIS A 374 4.10 -22.83 -22.47
C HIS A 374 4.73 -22.84 -21.06
N VAL A 375 4.94 -24.02 -20.48
CA VAL A 375 5.50 -24.19 -19.12
C VAL A 375 6.88 -23.55 -18.93
N SER A 376 7.68 -23.39 -19.98
CA SER A 376 8.96 -22.67 -19.90
C SER A 376 8.79 -21.19 -19.55
N GLN A 377 7.64 -20.59 -19.91
CA GLN A 377 7.33 -19.21 -19.57
C GLN A 377 6.96 -19.09 -18.09
N LEU A 378 6.29 -20.11 -17.53
CA LEU A 378 6.03 -20.21 -16.08
C LEU A 378 7.32 -20.44 -15.28
N ALA A 379 8.27 -21.22 -15.81
CA ALA A 379 9.58 -21.37 -15.20
C ALA A 379 10.37 -20.05 -15.19
N GLN A 380 10.31 -19.28 -16.29
CA GLN A 380 10.91 -17.95 -16.33
C GLN A 380 10.22 -16.97 -15.39
N PHE A 381 8.90 -17.03 -15.26
CA PHE A 381 8.14 -16.27 -14.27
C PHE A 381 8.66 -16.57 -12.86
N ALA A 382 8.69 -17.83 -12.46
CA ALA A 382 9.16 -18.24 -11.13
C ALA A 382 10.58 -17.74 -10.84
N TYR A 383 11.49 -17.87 -11.80
CA TYR A 383 12.85 -17.38 -11.70
C TYR A 383 12.93 -15.85 -11.60
N ALA A 384 12.30 -15.13 -12.53
CA ALA A 384 12.36 -13.68 -12.62
C ALA A 384 11.68 -13.02 -11.41
N ALA A 385 10.56 -13.57 -10.96
CA ALA A 385 9.82 -13.08 -9.81
C ALA A 385 10.59 -13.31 -8.50
N TYR A 386 11.31 -14.44 -8.38
CA TYR A 386 12.21 -14.70 -7.26
C TYR A 386 13.43 -13.77 -7.24
N GLU A 387 14.19 -13.75 -8.35
CA GLU A 387 15.42 -12.98 -8.47
C GLU A 387 15.18 -11.47 -8.42
N GLY A 388 14.06 -11.02 -8.99
CA GLY A 388 13.67 -9.62 -9.04
C GLY A 388 12.98 -9.13 -7.77
N GLY A 389 12.84 -9.97 -6.75
CA GLY A 389 12.22 -9.60 -5.48
C GLY A 389 10.70 -9.54 -5.48
N PHE A 390 10.05 -9.88 -6.58
CA PHE A 390 8.61 -9.78 -6.77
C PHE A 390 7.81 -10.76 -5.87
N LEU A 391 8.44 -11.84 -5.41
CA LEU A 391 7.84 -12.82 -4.50
C LEU A 391 8.16 -12.57 -3.02
N CYS A 392 8.94 -11.54 -2.69
CA CYS A 392 9.27 -11.25 -1.28
C CYS A 392 8.25 -10.25 -0.74
N LEU A 393 7.21 -10.78 -0.10
CA LEU A 393 6.05 -10.01 0.34
C LEU A 393 6.12 -9.82 1.86
N THR A 394 5.68 -8.67 2.35
CA THR A 394 5.49 -8.40 3.79
C THR A 394 4.05 -8.00 4.05
N ILE A 395 3.37 -8.74 4.92
CA ILE A 395 1.94 -8.64 5.19
C ILE A 395 1.77 -8.15 6.64
N GLY A 396 1.24 -6.95 6.83
CA GLY A 396 1.10 -6.34 8.15
C GLY A 396 -0.30 -6.47 8.75
N SER A 397 -0.44 -6.06 10.01
CA SER A 397 -1.72 -5.93 10.72
C SER A 397 -2.75 -5.03 10.00
N GLY A 398 -2.26 -4.10 9.18
CA GLY A 398 -3.10 -3.27 8.33
C GLY A 398 -3.84 -4.04 7.24
N THR A 399 -3.28 -5.16 6.76
CA THR A 399 -3.91 -6.04 5.77
C THR A 399 -4.71 -7.14 6.46
N VAL A 400 -4.20 -7.68 7.57
CA VAL A 400 -4.84 -8.75 8.34
C VAL A 400 -4.92 -8.32 9.81
N SER A 401 -6.09 -7.90 10.28
CA SER A 401 -6.28 -7.34 11.63
C SER A 401 -5.94 -8.32 12.76
N GLN A 402 -5.95 -9.62 12.47
CA GLN A 402 -5.58 -10.69 13.40
C GLN A 402 -4.05 -10.82 13.58
N LEU A 403 -3.22 -10.13 12.80
CA LEU A 403 -1.76 -10.11 13.01
C LEU A 403 -1.42 -9.14 14.15
N SER A 404 -1.56 -9.64 15.37
CA SER A 404 -1.22 -8.91 16.59
C SER A 404 -0.59 -9.84 17.63
N THR A 405 0.17 -9.28 18.57
CA THR A 405 0.79 -10.06 19.65
C THR A 405 -0.25 -10.78 20.51
N ASP A 406 -1.42 -10.19 20.75
CA ASP A 406 -2.53 -10.83 21.48
C ASP A 406 -3.04 -12.09 20.76
N THR A 407 -3.25 -12.02 19.45
CA THR A 407 -3.75 -13.16 18.68
C THR A 407 -2.72 -14.27 18.60
N LEU A 408 -1.46 -13.89 18.38
CA LEU A 408 -0.33 -14.83 18.29
C LEU A 408 0.13 -15.35 19.66
N SER A 409 -0.33 -14.74 20.78
CA SER A 409 -0.12 -15.24 22.13
C SER A 409 -0.72 -16.63 22.39
N LEU A 410 -1.68 -17.05 21.55
CA LEU A 410 -2.20 -18.42 21.50
C LEU A 410 -1.12 -19.47 21.18
N ILE A 411 -0.01 -19.04 20.57
CA ILE A 411 1.09 -19.87 20.05
C ILE A 411 2.35 -19.66 20.88
N SER A 412 2.67 -18.40 21.19
CA SER A 412 3.83 -18.01 21.99
C SER A 412 3.36 -17.06 23.09
N ARG A 413 3.30 -17.56 24.32
CA ARG A 413 2.90 -16.75 25.47
C ARG A 413 3.90 -15.66 25.76
N SER A 414 5.18 -15.88 25.48
CA SER A 414 6.20 -14.84 25.70
C SER A 414 6.11 -13.65 24.74
N LEU A 415 5.37 -13.75 23.63
CA LEU A 415 5.09 -12.57 22.79
C LEU A 415 4.40 -11.43 23.57
N GLY A 416 3.59 -11.77 24.58
CA GLY A 416 2.94 -10.79 25.44
C GLY A 416 3.92 -10.00 26.33
N ASN A 417 5.17 -10.46 26.48
CA ASN A 417 6.19 -9.80 27.30
C ASN A 417 7.05 -8.81 26.51
N LEU A 418 6.86 -8.71 25.18
CA LEU A 418 7.66 -7.82 24.32
C LEU A 418 7.22 -6.36 24.37
N ASN A 419 5.97 -6.08 24.74
CA ASN A 419 5.44 -4.71 24.82
C ASN A 419 4.41 -4.55 25.95
N GLU A 420 4.11 -3.32 26.37
CA GLU A 420 3.10 -2.99 27.40
C GLU A 420 1.64 -3.18 26.92
N GLY A 421 1.40 -4.12 26.01
CA GLY A 421 0.08 -4.39 25.44
C GLY A 421 0.11 -5.04 24.06
N ASN A 422 -1.06 -5.03 23.41
CA ASN A 422 -1.24 -5.59 22.07
C ASN A 422 -0.45 -4.76 21.04
N SER A 423 0.44 -5.43 20.33
CA SER A 423 1.28 -4.80 19.31
C SER A 423 0.94 -5.33 17.93
N PRO A 424 0.94 -4.48 16.90
CA PRO A 424 0.92 -4.93 15.51
C PRO A 424 2.01 -5.95 15.23
N MET A 425 1.66 -6.92 14.39
CA MET A 425 2.64 -7.84 13.82
C MET A 425 2.62 -7.79 12.30
N ALA A 426 3.73 -8.19 11.70
CA ALA A 426 3.86 -8.37 10.26
C ALA A 426 4.50 -9.72 9.95
N VAL A 427 4.21 -10.27 8.77
CA VAL A 427 4.72 -11.54 8.28
C VAL A 427 5.42 -11.31 6.95
N GLY A 428 6.73 -11.56 6.92
CA GLY A 428 7.53 -11.56 5.70
C GLY A 428 7.56 -12.94 5.05
N LEU A 429 7.15 -13.06 3.79
CA LEU A 429 7.25 -14.26 2.97
C LEU A 429 8.51 -14.19 2.13
N ARG A 430 9.40 -15.16 2.30
CA ARG A 430 10.74 -15.13 1.71
C ARG A 430 11.14 -16.50 1.14
N PRO A 431 10.80 -16.77 -0.13
CA PRO A 431 11.25 -17.97 -0.81
C PRO A 431 12.79 -18.08 -0.77
N GLN A 432 13.32 -19.29 -0.63
CA GLN A 432 14.77 -19.56 -0.68
C GLN A 432 15.23 -20.10 -2.02
N SER A 433 14.30 -20.36 -2.94
CA SER A 433 14.56 -20.73 -4.33
C SER A 433 13.35 -20.36 -5.21
N PRO A 434 13.50 -20.26 -6.54
CA PRO A 434 12.37 -20.11 -7.44
C PRO A 434 11.34 -21.24 -7.23
N PRO A 435 10.04 -20.93 -7.09
CA PRO A 435 9.03 -21.97 -6.93
C PRO A 435 8.93 -22.85 -8.17
N THR A 436 8.62 -24.13 -7.98
CA THR A 436 8.25 -24.99 -9.10
C THR A 436 6.75 -24.87 -9.36
N ILE A 437 6.37 -24.81 -10.63
CA ILE A 437 4.96 -24.71 -11.05
C ILE A 437 4.64 -25.92 -11.91
N ALA A 438 3.76 -26.80 -11.42
CA ALA A 438 3.23 -27.91 -12.19
C ALA A 438 1.82 -27.58 -12.73
N LEU A 439 1.52 -28.11 -13.93
CA LEU A 439 0.26 -27.85 -14.63
C LEU A 439 -0.68 -29.04 -14.55
N GLY A 440 -1.94 -28.80 -14.18
CA GLY A 440 -3.01 -29.79 -14.14
C GLY A 440 -4.28 -29.36 -14.91
N LYS A 441 -5.33 -30.17 -14.84
CA LYS A 441 -6.51 -30.03 -15.71
C LYS A 441 -7.55 -29.02 -15.23
N ASN A 442 -7.37 -28.41 -14.05
CA ASN A 442 -8.32 -27.49 -13.41
C ASN A 442 -9.67 -28.17 -13.08
N LEU A 443 -9.62 -29.33 -12.42
CA LEU A 443 -10.81 -30.14 -12.15
C LEU A 443 -11.36 -29.86 -10.74
N PHE A 444 -12.63 -29.47 -10.71
CA PHE A 444 -13.41 -29.33 -9.47
C PHE A 444 -14.33 -30.54 -9.31
N VAL A 445 -14.31 -31.16 -8.13
CA VAL A 445 -15.12 -32.33 -7.78
C VAL A 445 -15.96 -32.05 -6.55
N ASP A 446 -17.04 -32.80 -6.35
CA ASP A 446 -17.86 -32.67 -5.14
C ASP A 446 -17.05 -33.05 -3.89
N ASP A 447 -17.15 -32.23 -2.84
CA ASP A 447 -16.47 -32.44 -1.55
C ASP A 447 -17.24 -33.39 -0.61
N GLY A 448 -18.43 -33.84 -1.01
CA GLY A 448 -19.33 -34.66 -0.20
C GLY A 448 -20.13 -33.90 0.88
N MET A 449 -19.94 -32.58 0.99
CA MET A 449 -20.63 -31.67 1.92
C MET A 449 -21.51 -30.64 1.19
N GLY A 450 -21.79 -30.86 -0.10
CA GLY A 450 -22.58 -29.94 -0.92
C GLY A 450 -21.77 -28.80 -1.55
N GLY A 451 -20.44 -28.82 -1.41
CA GLY A 451 -19.53 -27.91 -2.10
C GLY A 451 -18.72 -28.59 -3.21
N LYS A 452 -17.79 -27.81 -3.79
CA LYS A 452 -16.77 -28.28 -4.72
C LYS A 452 -15.39 -28.03 -4.14
N THR A 453 -14.48 -28.98 -4.34
CA THR A 453 -13.05 -28.84 -4.05
C THR A 453 -12.21 -29.08 -5.31
N LEU A 454 -11.00 -28.53 -5.35
CA LEU A 454 -10.07 -28.65 -6.47
C LEU A 454 -9.28 -29.96 -6.35
N SER A 455 -9.55 -30.94 -7.22
CA SER A 455 -8.87 -32.24 -7.20
C SER A 455 -7.64 -32.31 -8.10
N ASP A 456 -7.64 -31.57 -9.20
CA ASP A 456 -6.50 -31.43 -10.11
C ASP A 456 -6.27 -29.94 -10.40
N PRO A 457 -5.37 -29.27 -9.66
CA PRO A 457 -5.16 -27.83 -9.76
C PRO A 457 -4.66 -27.42 -11.15
N LEU A 458 -5.01 -26.22 -11.61
CA LEU A 458 -4.41 -25.70 -12.84
C LEU A 458 -2.92 -25.41 -12.64
N LEU A 459 -2.59 -24.80 -11.51
CA LEU A 459 -1.25 -24.43 -11.10
C LEU A 459 -0.99 -25.04 -9.71
N ASP A 460 -0.05 -25.96 -9.61
CA ASP A 460 0.46 -26.48 -8.33
C ASP A 460 1.81 -25.82 -8.04
N LEU A 461 1.79 -24.78 -7.20
CA LEU A 461 2.97 -24.01 -6.83
C LEU A 461 3.64 -24.67 -5.63
N ARG A 462 4.94 -24.92 -5.73
CA ARG A 462 5.72 -25.49 -4.62
C ARG A 462 6.94 -24.64 -4.33
N PHE A 463 7.04 -24.20 -3.08
CA PHE A 463 8.18 -23.49 -2.53
C PHE A 463 8.96 -24.45 -1.64
N ALA A 464 10.25 -24.62 -1.90
CA ALA A 464 11.13 -25.40 -1.04
C ALA A 464 11.83 -24.47 -0.04
N GLY A 465 11.74 -24.82 1.24
CA GLY A 465 12.35 -24.09 2.36
C GLY A 465 11.95 -22.62 2.41
N MET A 466 10.67 -22.30 2.17
CA MET A 466 10.17 -20.93 2.30
C MET A 466 10.37 -20.45 3.73
N GLU A 467 10.98 -19.27 3.87
CA GLU A 467 11.12 -18.61 5.17
C GLU A 467 9.96 -17.65 5.37
N ILE A 468 9.37 -17.72 6.55
CA ILE A 468 8.23 -16.92 6.98
C ILE A 468 8.67 -16.20 8.25
N ASP A 469 9.02 -14.94 8.10
CA ASP A 469 9.56 -14.10 9.15
C ASP A 469 8.42 -13.40 9.90
N PHE A 470 8.33 -13.61 11.21
CA PHE A 470 7.36 -12.93 12.06
C PHE A 470 8.01 -11.71 12.70
N PHE A 471 7.44 -10.54 12.46
CA PHE A 471 7.87 -9.27 13.03
C PHE A 471 6.83 -8.78 14.03
N ALA A 472 7.29 -8.23 15.16
CA ALA A 472 6.45 -7.49 16.11
C ALA A 472 6.90 -6.05 16.17
N ALA A 473 5.94 -5.13 16.29
CA ALA A 473 6.23 -3.74 16.58
C ALA A 473 6.54 -3.58 18.09
N VAL A 474 7.79 -3.29 18.41
CA VAL A 474 8.29 -3.02 19.76
C VAL A 474 8.83 -1.59 19.76
N ASP A 475 8.27 -0.71 20.61
CA ASP A 475 8.63 0.72 20.70
C ASP A 475 8.72 1.45 19.35
N ASP A 476 7.66 1.37 18.54
CA ASP A 476 7.59 1.95 17.18
C ASP A 476 8.57 1.31 16.15
N GLN A 477 9.18 0.15 16.45
CA GLN A 477 10.14 -0.56 15.59
C GLN A 477 9.69 -1.98 15.27
N TYR A 478 9.72 -2.39 14.00
CA TYR A 478 9.47 -3.79 13.64
C TYR A 478 10.74 -4.62 13.82
N THR A 479 10.71 -5.55 14.77
CA THR A 479 11.80 -6.52 15.00
C THR A 479 11.33 -7.93 14.69
N ARG A 480 12.21 -8.72 14.07
CA ARG A 480 11.94 -10.14 13.81
C ARG A 480 11.99 -10.93 15.11
N VAL A 481 10.90 -11.61 15.41
CA VAL A 481 10.75 -12.40 16.63
C VAL A 481 11.12 -13.87 16.40
N PHE A 482 10.73 -14.44 15.26
CA PHE A 482 11.15 -15.78 14.83
C PHE A 482 10.92 -15.97 13.34
N THR A 483 11.65 -16.93 12.75
CA THR A 483 11.45 -17.36 11.36
C THR A 483 10.99 -18.80 11.34
N VAL A 484 9.88 -19.05 10.65
CA VAL A 484 9.42 -20.41 10.32
C VAL A 484 9.95 -20.78 8.95
N VAL A 485 10.60 -21.94 8.84
CA VAL A 485 11.06 -22.51 7.57
C VAL A 485 10.17 -23.69 7.23
N ALA A 486 9.52 -23.66 6.06
CA ALA A 486 8.63 -24.73 5.62
C ALA A 486 8.63 -24.92 4.10
N ASP A 487 8.41 -26.14 3.66
CA ASP A 487 8.02 -26.41 2.27
C ASP A 487 6.53 -26.08 2.12
N VAL A 488 6.18 -25.31 1.09
CA VAL A 488 4.81 -24.80 0.89
C VAL A 488 4.27 -25.25 -0.45
N GLN A 489 3.11 -25.89 -0.44
CA GLN A 489 2.37 -26.33 -1.62
C GLN A 489 1.03 -25.60 -1.71
N LEU A 490 0.83 -24.84 -2.79
CA LEU A 490 -0.40 -24.09 -3.04
C LEU A 490 -1.07 -24.61 -4.33
N PRO A 491 -2.15 -25.40 -4.22
CA PRO A 491 -2.94 -25.80 -5.36
C PRO A 491 -3.89 -24.67 -5.77
N ILE A 492 -3.78 -24.18 -7.00
CA ILE A 492 -4.57 -23.06 -7.52
C ILE A 492 -5.35 -23.49 -8.76
N GLY A 493 -6.66 -23.27 -8.74
CA GLY A 493 -7.55 -23.38 -9.88
C GLY A 493 -7.99 -22.00 -10.35
N LEU A 494 -8.57 -21.93 -11.54
CA LEU A 494 -9.16 -20.69 -12.08
C LEU A 494 -10.63 -20.91 -12.41
N GLN A 495 -11.47 -19.93 -12.10
CA GLN A 495 -12.89 -19.88 -12.43
C GLN A 495 -13.27 -18.52 -13.02
N VAL A 496 -14.39 -18.43 -13.70
CA VAL A 496 -14.82 -17.19 -14.38
C VAL A 496 -15.75 -16.38 -13.47
N THR A 497 -15.53 -15.08 -13.29
CA THR A 497 -16.42 -14.15 -12.57
C THR A 497 -17.59 -13.70 -13.45
N GLY A 498 -18.58 -12.99 -12.89
CA GLY A 498 -19.68 -12.47 -13.72
C GLY A 498 -19.33 -11.37 -14.71
N THR A 499 -18.19 -10.72 -14.49
CA THR A 499 -17.59 -9.76 -15.42
C THR A 499 -16.72 -10.45 -16.48
N GLY A 500 -16.67 -11.80 -16.51
CA GLY A 500 -15.87 -12.57 -17.46
C GLY A 500 -14.38 -12.64 -17.10
N GLU A 501 -14.01 -12.31 -15.87
CA GLU A 501 -12.62 -12.29 -15.39
C GLU A 501 -12.21 -13.65 -14.83
N LEU A 502 -10.90 -13.91 -14.73
CA LEU A 502 -10.37 -15.15 -14.17
C LEU A 502 -10.09 -14.98 -12.67
N GLN A 503 -10.91 -15.59 -11.84
CA GLN A 503 -10.74 -15.64 -10.38
C GLN A 503 -9.89 -16.85 -9.99
N PRO A 504 -8.76 -16.64 -9.28
CA PRO A 504 -8.06 -17.71 -8.58
C PRO A 504 -8.93 -18.31 -7.48
N VAL A 505 -8.93 -19.64 -7.41
CA VAL A 505 -9.58 -20.42 -6.35
C VAL A 505 -8.54 -21.36 -5.76
N LEU A 506 -8.27 -21.23 -4.46
CA LEU A 506 -7.37 -22.16 -3.77
C LEU A 506 -8.06 -23.51 -3.58
N GLY A 507 -7.30 -24.58 -3.79
CA GLY A 507 -7.71 -25.95 -3.47
C GLY A 507 -7.61 -26.26 -1.99
N ASP A 508 -7.66 -27.54 -1.67
CA ASP A 508 -7.41 -28.01 -0.31
C ASP A 508 -5.96 -27.68 0.09
N VAL A 509 -5.81 -26.88 1.14
CA VAL A 509 -4.52 -26.48 1.71
C VAL A 509 -4.20 -27.25 2.99
N GLU A 510 -4.96 -28.30 3.32
CA GLU A 510 -4.63 -29.19 4.43
C GLU A 510 -3.24 -29.80 4.19
N GLY A 511 -2.29 -29.50 5.07
CA GLY A 511 -0.92 -29.96 4.92
C GLY A 511 -0.13 -29.26 3.82
N ALA A 512 -0.58 -28.08 3.36
CA ALA A 512 0.17 -27.20 2.47
C ALA A 512 1.58 -26.91 2.98
N PHE A 513 1.80 -26.97 4.30
CA PHE A 513 3.07 -26.74 4.97
C PHE A 513 3.65 -28.06 5.45
N THR A 514 4.85 -28.38 4.98
CA THR A 514 5.61 -29.58 5.38
C THR A 514 7.05 -29.23 5.73
N ASN A 515 7.80 -30.16 6.33
CA ASN A 515 9.20 -29.94 6.74
C ASN A 515 9.41 -28.68 7.58
N ILE A 516 8.50 -28.44 8.53
CA ILE A 516 8.44 -27.23 9.33
C ILE A 516 9.55 -27.25 10.37
N SER A 517 10.31 -26.16 10.45
CA SER A 517 11.28 -25.89 11.51
C SER A 517 11.26 -24.40 11.86
N VAL A 518 11.84 -24.04 12.99
CA VAL A 518 11.92 -22.65 13.45
C VAL A 518 13.38 -22.30 13.72
N LYS A 519 13.77 -21.07 13.36
CA LYS A 519 15.07 -20.46 13.64
C LYS A 519 14.87 -19.00 14.06
N ASN A 520 15.95 -18.34 14.51
CA ASN A 520 15.95 -16.93 14.93
C ASN A 520 14.90 -16.64 16.02
N SER A 521 14.66 -17.58 16.95
CA SER A 521 13.59 -17.50 17.96
C SER A 521 14.07 -16.98 19.32
N GLU A 522 15.17 -16.25 19.36
CA GLU A 522 15.78 -15.74 20.60
C GLU A 522 14.87 -14.73 21.31
N ALA A 523 13.98 -14.06 20.57
CA ALA A 523 13.00 -13.12 21.10
C ALA A 523 11.85 -13.76 21.90
N VAL A 524 11.74 -15.10 21.89
CA VAL A 524 10.67 -15.85 22.56
C VAL A 524 11.24 -16.98 23.41
N THR A 525 10.51 -17.34 24.46
CA THR A 525 10.92 -18.37 25.42
C THR A 525 10.53 -19.79 25.01
N GLU A 526 9.59 -19.94 24.07
CA GLU A 526 9.22 -21.25 23.55
C GLU A 526 10.36 -21.86 22.73
N SER A 527 10.53 -23.19 22.86
CA SER A 527 11.51 -23.90 22.03
C SER A 527 11.09 -23.92 20.55
N PRO A 528 12.05 -24.00 19.61
CA PRO A 528 11.75 -24.13 18.18
C PRO A 528 10.77 -25.26 17.84
N ASP A 529 10.87 -26.41 18.52
CA ASP A 529 9.97 -27.55 18.32
C ASP A 529 8.53 -27.26 18.76
N GLN A 530 8.36 -26.51 19.86
CA GLN A 530 7.04 -26.08 20.33
C GLN A 530 6.39 -25.13 19.33
N LEU A 531 7.13 -24.12 18.85
CA LEU A 531 6.65 -23.17 17.85
C LEU A 531 6.29 -23.87 16.53
N ALA A 532 7.15 -24.77 16.04
CA ALA A 532 6.91 -25.56 14.84
C ALA A 532 5.63 -26.42 14.93
N SER A 533 5.35 -26.98 16.12
CA SER A 533 4.18 -27.84 16.34
C SER A 533 2.84 -27.08 16.31
N LEU A 534 2.86 -25.79 16.65
CA LEU A 534 1.66 -24.95 16.72
C LEU A 534 1.42 -24.15 15.43
N PHE A 535 2.45 -23.97 14.61
CA PHE A 535 2.42 -23.17 13.39
C PHE A 535 1.32 -23.58 12.38
N PRO A 536 1.14 -24.87 12.03
CA PRO A 536 0.10 -25.27 11.07
C PRO A 536 -1.30 -24.81 11.46
N THR A 537 -1.64 -24.88 12.75
CA THR A 537 -2.95 -24.54 13.30
C THR A 537 -3.31 -23.06 13.09
N VAL A 538 -2.30 -22.19 13.09
CA VAL A 538 -2.49 -20.73 12.97
C VAL A 538 -2.48 -20.31 11.52
N LEU A 539 -1.65 -20.95 10.71
CA LEU A 539 -1.65 -20.63 9.30
C LEU A 539 -2.95 -21.09 8.63
N ASP A 540 -3.48 -22.24 9.05
CA ASP A 540 -4.83 -22.69 8.71
C ASP A 540 -5.92 -21.65 9.02
N LEU A 541 -5.71 -20.80 10.02
CA LEU A 541 -6.63 -19.74 10.40
C LEU A 541 -6.47 -18.49 9.51
N VAL A 542 -5.24 -18.16 9.11
CA VAL A 542 -4.90 -16.92 8.39
C VAL A 542 -4.93 -17.09 6.87
N LEU A 543 -4.67 -18.29 6.33
CA LEU A 543 -4.64 -18.56 4.87
C LEU A 543 -5.91 -18.15 4.12
N PRO A 544 -7.14 -18.40 4.63
CA PRO A 544 -8.35 -17.96 3.95
C PRO A 544 -8.39 -16.43 3.77
N GLN A 545 -7.86 -15.67 4.73
CA GLN A 545 -7.76 -14.21 4.66
C GLN A 545 -6.71 -13.76 3.64
N LEU A 546 -5.54 -14.39 3.64
CA LEU A 546 -4.46 -14.10 2.68
C LEU A 546 -4.88 -14.33 1.23
N SER A 547 -5.73 -15.34 1.01
CA SER A 547 -6.27 -15.66 -0.31
C SER A 547 -7.33 -14.69 -0.81
N GLY A 548 -8.02 -13.97 0.09
CA GLY A 548 -8.98 -12.92 -0.25
C GLY A 548 -8.36 -11.73 -0.97
N GLY A 549 -7.04 -11.53 -0.85
CA GLY A 549 -6.28 -10.50 -1.54
C GLY A 549 -5.98 -10.78 -3.02
N LEU A 550 -6.29 -11.98 -3.54
CA LEU A 550 -6.06 -12.32 -4.94
C LEU A 550 -7.22 -11.81 -5.82
N SER A 551 -7.04 -10.63 -6.41
CA SER A 551 -8.01 -10.01 -7.33
C SER A 551 -8.21 -10.85 -8.61
N PRO A 552 -9.43 -10.84 -9.20
CA PRO A 552 -9.65 -11.44 -10.52
C PRO A 552 -8.72 -10.82 -11.58
N LEU A 553 -8.26 -11.65 -12.52
CA LEU A 553 -7.55 -11.17 -13.70
C LEU A 553 -8.54 -10.83 -14.81
N SER A 554 -8.65 -9.56 -15.17
CA SER A 554 -9.55 -9.12 -16.22
C SER A 554 -9.16 -9.69 -17.59
N LEU A 555 -10.15 -10.19 -18.32
CA LEU A 555 -9.98 -10.56 -19.73
C LEU A 555 -10.33 -9.36 -20.61
N PRO A 556 -9.56 -9.12 -21.68
CA PRO A 556 -9.78 -7.95 -22.51
C PRO A 556 -11.03 -8.11 -23.38
N ALA A 557 -11.84 -7.05 -23.48
CA ALA A 557 -12.99 -6.99 -24.37
C ALA A 557 -12.56 -6.66 -25.82
N LEU A 558 -13.35 -7.13 -26.80
CA LEU A 558 -13.12 -6.96 -28.23
C LEU A 558 -14.21 -6.08 -28.85
N GLY A 559 -14.11 -4.76 -28.62
CA GLY A 559 -15.19 -3.84 -28.95
C GLY A 559 -16.44 -4.19 -28.15
N GLY A 560 -17.58 -4.37 -28.82
CA GLY A 560 -18.83 -4.85 -28.20
C GLY A 560 -18.91 -6.36 -27.97
N LEU A 561 -17.82 -7.11 -28.15
CA LEU A 561 -17.76 -8.56 -27.93
C LEU A 561 -16.94 -8.92 -26.68
N GLU A 562 -17.39 -9.92 -25.95
CA GLU A 562 -16.74 -10.48 -24.76
C GLU A 562 -16.23 -11.91 -25.03
N LEU A 563 -15.17 -12.29 -24.30
CA LEU A 563 -14.64 -13.66 -24.27
C LEU A 563 -15.42 -14.50 -23.25
N ALA A 564 -16.34 -15.32 -23.74
CA ALA A 564 -17.00 -16.35 -22.94
C ALA A 564 -16.10 -17.59 -22.84
N VAL A 565 -15.34 -17.68 -21.75
CA VAL A 565 -14.43 -18.81 -21.50
C VAL A 565 -15.21 -20.11 -21.40
N THR A 566 -14.84 -21.09 -22.23
CA THR A 566 -15.47 -22.42 -22.27
C THR A 566 -14.60 -23.50 -21.66
N ALA A 567 -13.29 -23.29 -21.56
CA ALA A 567 -12.39 -24.18 -20.87
C ALA A 567 -11.12 -23.47 -20.40
N ILE A 568 -10.68 -23.81 -19.19
CA ILE A 568 -9.36 -23.47 -18.65
C ILE A 568 -8.73 -24.80 -18.23
N THR A 569 -7.59 -25.18 -18.80
CA THR A 569 -6.98 -26.49 -18.56
C THR A 569 -5.53 -26.52 -18.99
N ALA A 570 -4.76 -27.51 -18.56
CA ALA A 570 -3.46 -27.79 -19.15
C ALA A 570 -3.56 -28.73 -20.37
N THR A 571 -2.83 -28.41 -21.44
CA THR A 571 -2.78 -29.25 -22.66
C THR A 571 -1.34 -29.69 -22.98
N PRO A 572 -1.16 -30.89 -23.56
CA PRO A 572 0.15 -31.31 -24.06
C PRO A 572 0.50 -30.62 -25.38
N GLN A 573 1.79 -30.64 -25.76
CA GLN A 573 2.26 -30.16 -27.06
C GLN A 573 1.53 -30.82 -28.25
N ASN A 574 1.30 -32.13 -28.14
CA ASN A 574 0.64 -32.95 -29.16
C ASN A 574 -0.43 -33.82 -28.53
N VAL A 575 -1.44 -34.18 -29.31
CA VAL A 575 -2.54 -35.06 -28.87
C VAL A 575 -1.98 -36.39 -28.36
N GLY A 576 -2.44 -36.83 -27.19
CA GLY A 576 -1.97 -38.07 -26.55
C GLY A 576 -0.59 -37.96 -25.89
N GLY A 577 0.03 -36.79 -25.86
CA GLY A 577 1.24 -36.54 -25.06
C GLY A 577 0.94 -36.68 -23.56
N ALA A 578 1.88 -37.27 -22.82
CA ALA A 578 1.75 -37.46 -21.37
C ALA A 578 1.98 -36.16 -20.57
N ASP A 579 2.80 -35.25 -21.09
CA ASP A 579 3.23 -34.06 -20.36
C ASP A 579 2.34 -32.84 -20.67
N ASN A 580 1.78 -32.24 -19.63
CA ASN A 580 1.07 -30.97 -19.71
C ASN A 580 2.06 -29.84 -20.02
N SER A 581 2.09 -29.37 -21.27
CA SER A 581 3.08 -28.40 -21.76
C SER A 581 2.57 -26.95 -21.78
N TYR A 582 1.25 -26.74 -21.81
CA TYR A 582 0.63 -25.41 -21.93
C TYR A 582 -0.47 -25.20 -20.89
N LEU A 583 -0.47 -24.05 -20.21
CA LEU A 583 -1.68 -23.50 -19.59
C LEU A 583 -2.55 -22.94 -20.71
N SER A 584 -3.76 -23.48 -20.88
CA SER A 584 -4.61 -23.22 -22.04
C SER A 584 -5.97 -22.65 -21.66
N ILE A 585 -6.39 -21.60 -22.37
CA ILE A 585 -7.72 -21.00 -22.26
C ILE A 585 -8.39 -21.09 -23.63
N PHE A 586 -9.62 -21.60 -23.66
CA PHE A 586 -10.47 -21.61 -24.84
C PHE A 586 -11.73 -20.80 -24.54
N ALA A 587 -12.14 -19.95 -25.48
CA ALA A 587 -13.27 -19.06 -25.32
C ALA A 587 -14.06 -18.89 -26.62
N ASN A 588 -15.33 -18.54 -26.48
CA ASN A 588 -16.21 -18.12 -27.56
C ASN A 588 -16.45 -16.61 -27.50
N LEU A 589 -16.57 -15.96 -28.65
CA LEU A 589 -17.01 -14.59 -28.76
C LEU A 589 -18.54 -14.52 -28.65
N ARG A 590 -19.03 -13.59 -27.85
CA ARG A 590 -20.45 -13.22 -27.75
C ARG A 590 -20.61 -11.71 -27.58
N PRO A 591 -21.76 -11.12 -27.96
CA PRO A 591 -22.04 -9.72 -27.65
C PRO A 591 -22.00 -9.46 -26.14
N ALA A 592 -21.46 -8.31 -25.74
CA ALA A 592 -21.60 -7.80 -24.39
C ALA A 592 -23.09 -7.55 -24.12
N THR A 593 -23.69 -8.34 -23.23
CA THR A 593 -25.11 -8.22 -22.90
C THR A 593 -25.25 -7.89 -21.42
N MET A 594 -26.07 -6.88 -21.10
CA MET A 594 -26.56 -6.72 -19.73
C MET A 594 -27.44 -7.91 -19.39
N ALA A 595 -26.86 -8.92 -18.75
CA ALA A 595 -27.64 -9.97 -18.14
C ALA A 595 -28.35 -9.42 -16.91
N ARG A 596 -29.57 -9.90 -16.67
CA ARG A 596 -30.27 -9.60 -15.44
C ARG A 596 -29.59 -10.41 -14.33
N PRO A 597 -29.04 -9.77 -13.29
CA PRO A 597 -28.54 -10.49 -12.14
C PRO A 597 -29.63 -11.34 -11.52
N VAL A 598 -29.24 -12.48 -10.96
CA VAL A 598 -30.12 -13.26 -10.09
C VAL A 598 -30.09 -12.67 -8.68
N ASP A 599 -31.18 -12.83 -7.94
CA ASP A 599 -31.22 -12.48 -6.52
C ASP A 599 -30.71 -13.68 -5.71
N THR A 600 -29.71 -13.45 -4.86
CA THR A 600 -29.21 -14.49 -3.95
C THR A 600 -30.16 -14.65 -2.78
N VAL A 601 -30.69 -15.87 -2.61
CA VAL A 601 -31.49 -16.25 -1.44
C VAL A 601 -30.74 -17.34 -0.69
N VAL A 602 -30.45 -17.07 0.58
CA VAL A 602 -29.80 -18.03 1.48
C VAL A 602 -30.40 -17.93 2.88
N SER A 603 -30.46 -19.07 3.57
CA SER A 603 -30.78 -19.16 4.99
C SER A 603 -29.75 -20.02 5.72
N LEU A 604 -29.56 -19.71 6.99
CA LEU A 604 -28.71 -20.47 7.90
C LEU A 604 -29.48 -21.68 8.43
N GLY A 605 -28.89 -22.87 8.25
CA GLY A 605 -29.35 -24.14 8.78
C GLY A 605 -28.68 -24.47 10.11
N ASP A 606 -28.28 -25.74 10.28
CA ASP A 606 -27.64 -26.21 11.50
C ASP A 606 -26.24 -25.62 11.70
N ILE A 607 -25.95 -25.23 12.94
CA ILE A 607 -24.60 -24.87 13.41
C ILE A 607 -24.13 -25.94 14.39
N TYR A 608 -22.93 -26.47 14.15
CA TYR A 608 -22.22 -27.31 15.09
C TYR A 608 -20.96 -26.58 15.57
N GLN A 609 -20.73 -26.56 16.88
CA GLN A 609 -19.48 -26.11 17.47
C GLN A 609 -19.04 -27.10 18.58
N PRO A 610 -17.73 -27.38 18.71
CA PRO A 610 -17.18 -28.09 19.87
C PRO A 610 -17.41 -27.33 21.18
N ASP A 611 -17.22 -28.03 22.32
CA ASP A 611 -17.30 -27.41 23.64
C ASP A 611 -16.33 -26.23 23.79
N ASP A 612 -16.69 -25.20 24.56
CA ASP A 612 -15.88 -23.99 24.78
C ASP A 612 -14.43 -24.29 25.24
N ALA A 613 -14.23 -25.38 25.99
CA ALA A 613 -12.90 -25.79 26.47
C ALA A 613 -11.99 -26.37 25.37
N VAL A 614 -12.58 -26.79 24.23
CA VAL A 614 -11.88 -27.19 23.01
C VAL A 614 -11.71 -25.97 22.11
N MET A 615 -12.76 -25.16 21.93
CA MET A 615 -12.70 -23.91 21.15
C MET A 615 -11.57 -22.99 21.62
N LYS A 616 -11.39 -22.83 22.94
CA LYS A 616 -10.37 -21.93 23.53
C LYS A 616 -8.94 -22.50 23.56
N ASN A 617 -8.70 -23.72 23.08
CA ASN A 617 -7.38 -24.35 23.16
C ASN A 617 -6.97 -24.95 21.81
N PRO A 618 -6.14 -24.24 21.01
CA PRO A 618 -5.67 -24.71 19.71
C PRO A 618 -5.00 -26.08 19.73
N ALA A 619 -4.30 -26.44 20.81
CA ALA A 619 -3.68 -27.75 20.96
C ALA A 619 -4.69 -28.91 21.06
N LYS A 620 -5.99 -28.61 21.29
CA LYS A 620 -7.09 -29.59 21.29
C LYS A 620 -7.87 -29.63 19.99
N TRP A 621 -7.58 -28.76 19.03
CA TRP A 621 -8.28 -28.76 17.74
C TRP A 621 -7.94 -30.03 16.98
N GLN A 622 -8.99 -30.80 16.65
CA GLN A 622 -8.86 -32.05 15.90
C GLN A 622 -9.28 -31.85 14.46
N ARG A 623 -8.49 -32.37 13.52
CA ARG A 623 -8.79 -32.31 12.09
C ARG A 623 -10.15 -32.95 11.78
N GLY A 624 -10.94 -32.29 10.94
CA GLY A 624 -12.25 -32.76 10.50
C GLY A 624 -13.38 -32.67 11.54
N ALA A 625 -13.07 -32.35 12.81
CA ALA A 625 -14.04 -32.24 13.90
C ALA A 625 -14.30 -30.79 14.35
N GLY A 626 -13.93 -29.81 13.52
CA GLY A 626 -14.14 -28.40 13.80
C GLY A 626 -15.58 -27.92 13.63
N PRO A 627 -15.85 -26.66 13.98
CA PRO A 627 -17.15 -26.04 13.80
C PRO A 627 -17.63 -26.15 12.34
N THR A 628 -18.93 -26.35 12.16
CA THR A 628 -19.55 -26.37 10.84
C THR A 628 -20.81 -25.55 10.83
N ILE A 629 -21.04 -24.84 9.73
CA ILE A 629 -22.28 -24.10 9.48
C ILE A 629 -22.95 -24.69 8.24
N GLN A 630 -24.25 -24.91 8.27
CA GLN A 630 -25.00 -25.34 7.11
C GLN A 630 -25.70 -24.14 6.47
N LEU A 631 -25.52 -23.97 5.17
CA LEU A 631 -26.26 -23.03 4.34
C LEU A 631 -27.32 -23.77 3.55
N SER A 632 -28.52 -23.18 3.45
CA SER A 632 -29.58 -23.61 2.55
C SER A 632 -29.87 -22.50 1.55
N TYR A 633 -29.78 -22.81 0.27
CA TYR A 633 -30.00 -21.86 -0.81
C TYR A 633 -31.45 -21.91 -1.32
N GLY A 634 -31.89 -20.82 -1.93
CA GLY A 634 -33.25 -20.68 -2.46
C GLY A 634 -33.63 -21.76 -3.50
N ASP A 635 -34.92 -22.03 -3.63
CA ASP A 635 -35.44 -23.15 -4.42
C ASP A 635 -35.41 -22.97 -5.95
N ALA A 636 -34.89 -21.84 -6.44
CA ALA A 636 -34.82 -21.53 -7.86
C ALA A 636 -33.94 -22.57 -8.61
N PRO A 637 -34.47 -23.27 -9.63
CA PRO A 637 -33.70 -24.26 -10.38
C PRO A 637 -32.66 -23.60 -11.29
N GLY A 638 -31.53 -24.28 -11.51
CA GLY A 638 -30.50 -23.84 -12.47
C GLY A 638 -29.52 -22.80 -11.94
N LEU A 639 -29.53 -22.52 -10.64
CA LEU A 639 -28.55 -21.65 -9.99
C LEU A 639 -27.39 -22.46 -9.39
N GLU A 640 -26.23 -21.82 -9.36
CA GLU A 640 -25.07 -22.23 -8.57
C GLU A 640 -24.65 -21.10 -7.63
N HIS A 641 -24.05 -21.49 -6.50
CA HIS A 641 -23.75 -20.61 -5.38
C HIS A 641 -22.26 -20.65 -5.05
N SER A 642 -21.75 -19.53 -4.56
CA SER A 642 -20.40 -19.39 -4.03
C SER A 642 -20.47 -18.59 -2.74
N TYR A 643 -19.64 -18.92 -1.77
CA TYR A 643 -19.59 -18.24 -0.48
C TYR A 643 -18.17 -17.79 -0.14
N ARG A 644 -18.05 -16.85 0.78
CA ARG A 644 -16.80 -16.53 1.49
C ARG A 644 -17.10 -16.20 2.94
N ILE A 645 -16.10 -16.35 3.81
CA ILE A 645 -16.19 -16.07 5.24
C ILE A 645 -15.20 -14.95 5.56
N ASP A 646 -15.66 -13.94 6.30
CA ASP A 646 -14.87 -12.84 6.84
C ASP A 646 -13.98 -12.14 5.80
N GLY A 647 -14.46 -11.96 4.57
CA GLY A 647 -13.71 -11.31 3.49
C GLY A 647 -12.65 -12.19 2.79
N GLY A 648 -12.57 -13.49 3.11
CA GLY A 648 -11.67 -14.43 2.43
C GLY A 648 -12.00 -14.71 0.96
N SER A 649 -11.28 -15.65 0.34
CA SER A 649 -11.52 -16.01 -1.07
C SER A 649 -12.89 -16.64 -1.31
N TRP A 650 -13.48 -16.35 -2.46
CA TRP A 650 -14.70 -17.03 -2.92
C TRP A 650 -14.48 -18.53 -3.12
N SER A 651 -15.40 -19.33 -2.59
CA SER A 651 -15.43 -20.77 -2.80
C SER A 651 -15.68 -21.12 -4.26
N ALA A 652 -15.32 -22.33 -4.65
CA ALA A 652 -15.78 -22.90 -5.91
C ALA A 652 -17.31 -22.91 -6.00
N TRP A 653 -17.84 -22.69 -7.20
CA TRP A 653 -19.29 -22.71 -7.46
C TRP A 653 -19.89 -24.09 -7.25
N THR A 654 -21.03 -24.16 -6.56
CA THR A 654 -21.77 -25.40 -6.31
C THR A 654 -23.24 -25.29 -6.76
N PRO A 655 -23.77 -26.29 -7.50
CA PRO A 655 -25.18 -26.33 -7.86
C PRO A 655 -26.05 -26.98 -6.77
N HIS A 656 -25.46 -27.45 -5.66
CA HIS A 656 -26.21 -28.07 -4.57
C HIS A 656 -27.06 -27.03 -3.85
N ARG A 657 -28.20 -27.47 -3.31
CA ARG A 657 -29.15 -26.61 -2.57
C ARG A 657 -28.80 -26.42 -1.11
N THR A 658 -27.96 -27.30 -0.57
CA THR A 658 -27.51 -27.26 0.81
C THR A 658 -26.02 -27.51 0.83
N GLN A 659 -25.30 -26.71 1.60
CA GLN A 659 -23.86 -26.85 1.77
C GLN A 659 -23.50 -26.78 3.25
N THR A 660 -22.76 -27.78 3.73
CA THR A 660 -22.11 -27.71 5.04
C THR A 660 -20.72 -27.16 4.86
N ILE A 661 -20.50 -25.95 5.39
CA ILE A 661 -19.20 -25.31 5.40
C ILE A 661 -18.44 -25.76 6.64
N ARG A 662 -17.23 -26.24 6.40
CA ARG A 662 -16.20 -26.42 7.43
C ARG A 662 -15.04 -25.52 7.05
N SER A 663 -14.75 -24.54 7.89
CA SER A 663 -13.63 -23.62 7.69
C SER A 663 -12.90 -23.45 9.01
N ASN A 664 -11.58 -23.37 8.96
CA ASN A 664 -10.78 -23.16 10.16
C ASN A 664 -10.96 -21.74 10.74
N ALA A 665 -11.41 -20.78 9.93
CA ALA A 665 -11.80 -19.44 10.42
C ALA A 665 -12.86 -19.53 11.53
N LEU A 666 -13.76 -20.52 11.47
CA LEU A 666 -14.84 -20.74 12.43
C LEU A 666 -14.35 -21.22 13.81
N TRP A 667 -13.08 -21.59 13.96
CA TRP A 667 -12.51 -21.90 15.28
C TRP A 667 -12.33 -20.65 16.17
N LEU A 668 -12.23 -19.47 15.56
CA LEU A 668 -12.25 -18.23 16.33
C LEU A 668 -13.64 -18.01 16.93
N SER A 669 -13.68 -17.64 18.20
CA SER A 669 -14.93 -17.24 18.83
C SER A 669 -15.23 -15.79 18.44
N GLY A 670 -16.45 -15.49 18.06
CA GLY A 670 -16.84 -14.17 17.60
C GLY A 670 -17.97 -14.18 16.58
N LEU A 671 -18.24 -13.00 16.03
CA LEU A 671 -19.17 -12.82 14.92
C LEU A 671 -18.42 -13.05 13.61
N HIS A 672 -18.91 -13.98 12.79
CA HIS A 672 -18.42 -14.25 11.45
C HIS A 672 -19.41 -13.73 10.42
N HIS A 673 -18.90 -13.08 9.38
CA HIS A 673 -19.67 -12.60 8.24
C HIS A 673 -19.54 -13.59 7.09
N VAL A 674 -20.64 -14.25 6.74
CA VAL A 674 -20.72 -15.19 5.62
C VAL A 674 -21.41 -14.50 4.46
N GLU A 675 -20.67 -14.23 3.39
CA GLU A 675 -21.22 -13.67 2.16
C GLU A 675 -21.50 -14.79 1.16
N VAL A 676 -22.65 -14.73 0.53
CA VAL A 676 -23.11 -15.72 -0.45
C VAL A 676 -23.57 -14.99 -1.69
N ARG A 677 -23.24 -15.52 -2.86
CA ARG A 677 -23.72 -15.02 -4.15
C ARG A 677 -24.18 -16.16 -5.03
N ALA A 678 -25.17 -15.89 -5.86
CA ALA A 678 -25.73 -16.84 -6.83
C ALA A 678 -25.47 -16.39 -8.27
N ARG A 679 -25.52 -17.34 -9.21
CA ARG A 679 -25.60 -17.11 -10.65
C ARG A 679 -26.30 -18.29 -11.35
N GLU A 680 -26.71 -18.11 -12.60
CA GLU A 680 -27.16 -19.20 -13.47
C GLU A 680 -25.96 -20.04 -13.93
N ILE A 681 -26.13 -21.36 -13.96
CA ILE A 681 -25.10 -22.30 -14.45
C ILE A 681 -24.72 -21.95 -15.90
N ASP A 682 -23.42 -21.94 -16.19
CA ASP A 682 -22.83 -21.58 -17.49
C ASP A 682 -23.09 -20.12 -17.94
N ARG A 683 -23.64 -19.27 -17.06
CA ARG A 683 -23.92 -17.86 -17.34
C ARG A 683 -23.31 -16.96 -16.27
N PRO A 684 -21.96 -16.83 -16.24
CA PRO A 684 -21.27 -16.00 -15.27
C PRO A 684 -21.91 -14.61 -15.12
N GLU A 685 -22.32 -14.00 -16.23
CA GLU A 685 -22.85 -12.65 -16.31
C GLU A 685 -24.10 -12.37 -15.47
N THR A 686 -24.80 -13.40 -14.99
CA THR A 686 -25.98 -13.25 -14.14
C THR A 686 -25.65 -13.19 -12.65
N ILE A 687 -24.36 -13.09 -12.28
CA ILE A 687 -23.95 -13.06 -10.88
C ILE A 687 -24.68 -11.95 -10.12
N ASP A 688 -25.09 -12.24 -8.90
CA ASP A 688 -25.61 -11.22 -7.99
C ASP A 688 -24.49 -10.22 -7.62
N PRO A 689 -24.59 -8.93 -7.98
CA PRO A 689 -23.59 -7.93 -7.64
C PRO A 689 -23.63 -7.55 -6.15
N THR A 690 -24.69 -7.92 -5.44
CA THR A 690 -24.91 -7.63 -4.01
C THR A 690 -25.02 -8.93 -3.22
N PRO A 691 -23.89 -9.54 -2.80
CA PRO A 691 -23.92 -10.77 -2.03
C PRO A 691 -24.85 -10.69 -0.82
N ALA A 692 -25.60 -11.76 -0.58
CA ALA A 692 -26.37 -11.92 0.65
C ALA A 692 -25.41 -12.17 1.82
N MET A 693 -25.59 -11.44 2.92
CA MET A 693 -24.75 -11.55 4.10
C MET A 693 -25.52 -12.24 5.24
N ILE A 694 -24.88 -13.23 5.88
CA ILE A 694 -25.36 -13.92 7.06
C ILE A 694 -24.32 -13.77 8.16
N ASP A 695 -24.75 -13.30 9.33
CA ASP A 695 -23.92 -13.25 10.52
C ASP A 695 -24.06 -14.54 11.33
N VAL A 696 -22.93 -15.15 11.68
CA VAL A 696 -22.86 -16.35 12.51
C VAL A 696 -22.01 -16.09 13.74
N GLU A 697 -22.60 -16.18 14.93
CA GLU A 697 -21.87 -16.04 16.20
C GLU A 697 -21.44 -17.45 16.70
N LEU A 698 -20.14 -17.66 16.90
CA LEU A 698 -19.56 -18.88 17.45
C LEU A 698 -18.83 -18.63 18.77
N GLY A 699 -18.88 -19.60 19.68
CA GLY A 699 -18.36 -19.46 21.04
C GLY A 699 -19.34 -18.72 21.96
N ALA A 700 -19.80 -19.37 23.02
CA ALA A 700 -20.90 -18.84 23.81
C ALA A 700 -20.52 -17.57 24.59
N ARG A 701 -21.35 -16.52 24.45
CA ARG A 701 -21.75 -15.75 25.64
C ARG A 701 -22.52 -16.71 26.54
N THR A 702 -22.00 -17.00 27.73
CA THR A 702 -22.86 -17.39 28.86
C THR A 702 -23.72 -16.21 29.26
N ALA A 703 -24.71 -15.86 28.44
CA ALA A 703 -25.80 -14.97 28.79
C ALA A 703 -26.94 -15.81 29.40
N ARG A 704 -26.71 -16.31 30.62
CA ARG A 704 -27.72 -16.14 31.66
C ARG A 704 -27.29 -14.96 32.52
N ARG A 705 -27.49 -13.75 31.99
CA ARG A 705 -27.70 -12.60 32.87
C ARG A 705 -28.98 -12.90 33.66
N ALA A 706 -28.84 -13.25 34.93
CA ALA A 706 -29.84 -12.84 35.90
C ALA A 706 -30.07 -11.33 35.71
N PRO A 707 -31.30 -10.80 35.86
CA PRO A 707 -31.55 -9.38 35.64
C PRO A 707 -30.69 -8.58 36.61
N ILE A 708 -29.62 -7.98 36.08
CA ILE A 708 -28.87 -6.92 36.76
C ILE A 708 -29.83 -5.74 36.76
N ARG A 709 -30.57 -5.59 37.87
CA ARG A 709 -31.21 -4.32 38.21
C ARG A 709 -30.10 -3.28 38.29
N GLY A 710 -30.29 -2.16 37.60
CA GLY A 710 -29.37 -1.04 37.60
C GLY A 710 -28.95 -0.68 39.02
N PHE A 711 -27.64 -0.66 39.24
CA PHE A 711 -27.04 0.01 40.38
C PHE A 711 -26.84 1.47 39.99
N HIS A 712 -27.81 2.31 40.34
CA HIS A 712 -27.57 3.73 40.53
C HIS A 712 -27.02 3.90 41.95
N GLY A 713 -25.78 4.36 42.06
CA GLY A 713 -25.33 5.03 43.28
C GLY A 713 -26.05 6.38 43.39
N GLN A 714 -27.19 6.39 44.10
CA GLN A 714 -27.65 7.56 44.83
C GLN A 714 -27.42 7.27 46.32
N PRO A 715 -26.93 8.25 47.12
CA PRO A 715 -26.54 8.02 48.50
C PRO A 715 -27.80 7.96 49.39
N GLY A 716 -27.86 6.98 50.28
CA GLY A 716 -28.93 6.84 51.26
C GLY A 716 -28.52 5.90 52.39
N GLU A 717 -28.50 6.47 53.60
CA GLU A 717 -28.42 5.89 54.95
C GLU A 717 -29.23 4.58 55.09
N ALA A 718 -28.96 3.60 55.96
CA ALA A 718 -28.33 3.57 57.27
C ALA A 718 -28.04 2.09 57.69
N GLY A 719 -27.15 1.86 58.65
CA GLY A 719 -27.51 1.03 59.83
C GLY A 719 -26.60 -0.14 60.27
N CYS A 720 -26.00 0.06 61.46
CA CYS A 720 -25.70 -0.92 62.55
C CYS A 720 -24.40 -1.75 62.46
N ASN A 721 -23.59 -1.93 63.53
CA ASN A 721 -23.62 -1.45 64.92
C ASN A 721 -22.26 -1.77 65.58
N CYS A 722 -21.69 -0.84 66.35
CA CYS A 722 -20.96 -1.12 67.60
C CYS A 722 -21.03 0.14 68.48
N GLU A 723 -21.89 0.08 69.49
CA GLU A 723 -21.97 1.07 70.57
C GLU A 723 -20.77 0.93 71.51
N THR A 724 -20.28 2.06 72.07
CA THR A 724 -20.42 2.33 73.51
C THR A 724 -20.28 3.83 73.84
N THR A 725 -21.39 4.38 74.36
CA THR A 725 -21.55 5.42 75.39
C THR A 725 -21.10 6.88 75.15
N GLY A 726 -22.05 7.83 75.28
CA GLY A 726 -21.67 9.24 75.54
C GLY A 726 -22.65 10.43 75.54
N ALA A 727 -23.98 10.27 75.47
CA ALA A 727 -25.04 11.22 75.91
C ALA A 727 -25.18 12.66 75.34
N GLY A 728 -26.42 13.04 74.95
CA GLY A 728 -26.93 14.41 75.18
C GLY A 728 -27.81 15.11 74.11
N ASP A 729 -29.01 14.60 73.85
CA ASP A 729 -30.29 15.29 73.58
C ASP A 729 -30.49 16.48 72.59
N ALA A 730 -31.44 16.22 71.67
CA ALA A 730 -32.59 17.07 71.24
C ALA A 730 -32.47 18.09 70.06
N SER A 731 -32.97 17.63 68.90
CA SER A 731 -33.68 18.36 67.82
C SER A 731 -34.93 19.13 68.34
N PRO A 732 -35.62 20.08 67.62
CA PRO A 732 -35.95 20.01 66.18
C PRO A 732 -36.21 21.29 65.33
N PHE A 733 -36.18 21.07 64.01
CA PHE A 733 -37.02 21.54 62.88
C PHE A 733 -37.36 23.04 62.57
N LEU A 734 -37.07 23.31 61.29
CA LEU A 734 -37.49 24.32 60.29
C LEU A 734 -38.99 24.70 60.18
N LEU A 735 -39.21 25.96 59.75
CA LEU A 735 -39.98 26.47 58.58
C LEU A 735 -40.55 27.89 58.89
N VAL A 736 -40.53 28.90 58.02
CA VAL A 736 -41.48 29.14 56.90
C VAL A 736 -41.01 30.33 56.00
N LEU A 737 -41.40 30.24 54.72
CA LEU A 737 -41.27 31.13 53.53
C LEU A 737 -41.77 32.60 53.65
N ALA A 738 -41.29 33.50 52.74
CA ALA A 738 -42.06 34.03 51.56
C ALA A 738 -41.67 35.45 51.03
N PHE A 739 -41.29 35.48 49.74
CA PHE A 739 -41.60 36.44 48.63
C PHE A 739 -41.27 37.97 48.65
N ILE A 740 -40.69 38.45 47.52
CA ILE A 740 -41.20 39.48 46.53
C ILE A 740 -40.02 40.26 45.83
N ILE A 741 -39.71 39.89 44.57
CA ILE A 741 -39.78 40.67 43.29
C ILE A 741 -39.09 42.07 43.17
N LEU A 742 -37.98 42.09 42.39
CA LEU A 742 -37.78 42.81 41.08
C LEU A 742 -37.55 44.37 41.06
N PRO A 743 -37.05 44.98 39.94
CA PRO A 743 -35.70 45.56 39.86
C PRO A 743 -35.59 46.94 39.13
N MET A 744 -34.34 47.31 38.76
CA MET A 744 -33.90 48.19 37.62
C MET A 744 -34.22 49.71 37.71
N ARG A 745 -33.44 50.68 37.18
CA ARG A 745 -32.16 50.82 36.45
C ARG A 745 -31.88 52.34 36.31
N ARG A 746 -30.65 52.68 35.88
CA ARG A 746 -30.12 53.97 35.34
C ARG A 746 -29.69 55.03 36.37
N ALA A 747 -28.75 55.93 36.11
CA ALA A 747 -27.47 55.97 35.37
C ALA A 747 -26.96 57.43 35.46
N ARG A 748 -25.63 57.63 35.66
CA ARG A 748 -24.83 58.85 35.31
C ARG A 748 -25.19 60.15 36.06
N ARG A 749 -24.28 60.98 36.58
CA ARG A 749 -22.94 61.44 36.12
C ARG A 749 -22.24 62.22 37.26
N GLN A 750 -20.90 62.16 37.24
CA GLN A 750 -19.93 63.24 37.51
C GLN A 750 -19.50 63.65 38.94
N VAL A 751 -18.18 63.48 39.14
CA VAL A 751 -17.18 64.44 39.65
C VAL A 751 -16.67 64.30 41.09
N ALA A 752 -15.33 64.25 41.13
CA ALA A 752 -14.36 64.65 42.15
C ALA A 752 -14.07 63.72 43.32
N SER A 753 -12.78 63.41 43.35
CA SER A 753 -11.97 62.65 44.28
C SER A 753 -11.67 63.36 45.60
N VAL A 754 -11.26 62.53 46.57
CA VAL A 754 -10.44 62.81 47.76
C VAL A 754 -11.19 63.30 49.01
N LEU A 755 -11.38 62.39 49.97
CA LEU A 755 -10.70 62.44 51.29
C LEU A 755 -11.18 61.29 52.20
N ARG A 756 -10.18 60.54 52.67
CA ARG A 756 -9.99 59.95 54.02
C ARG A 756 -11.22 59.75 54.93
N GLY A 757 -11.32 58.51 55.42
CA GLY A 757 -11.53 58.27 56.86
C GLY A 757 -12.78 57.49 57.24
N ALA A 758 -12.58 56.18 57.41
CA ALA A 758 -13.24 55.31 58.39
C ALA A 758 -14.78 55.13 58.30
N ARG A 759 -15.21 53.94 57.87
CA ARG A 759 -15.92 52.94 58.72
C ARG A 759 -16.58 51.84 57.89
N ARG A 760 -16.37 50.59 58.35
CA ARG A 760 -17.31 49.45 58.42
C ARG A 760 -17.74 48.88 57.04
N LEU A 761 -18.02 47.60 56.84
CA LEU A 761 -18.76 46.61 57.61
C LEU A 761 -18.43 45.23 57.00
N GLY A 762 -18.65 44.14 57.73
CA GLY A 762 -19.16 42.93 57.11
C GLY A 762 -18.41 41.64 57.41
N MET A 763 -18.95 40.93 58.39
CA MET A 763 -19.16 39.48 58.39
C MET A 763 -17.95 38.52 58.49
N THR A 764 -17.97 37.79 59.62
CA THR A 764 -17.74 36.34 59.75
C THR A 764 -16.47 35.76 59.14
N THR A 765 -15.54 35.38 60.01
CA THR A 765 -15.02 34.00 60.15
C THR A 765 -13.88 34.04 61.18
N TRP A 766 -13.92 33.09 62.11
CA TRP A 766 -12.87 32.87 63.10
C TRP A 766 -11.75 32.09 62.42
N LEU A 767 -10.51 32.58 62.47
CA LEU A 767 -9.31 31.75 62.47
C LEU A 767 -8.07 32.53 62.94
N ALA A 768 -7.48 31.99 64.01
CA ALA A 768 -6.08 31.89 64.40
C ALA A 768 -5.11 33.10 64.25
N ALA A 769 -4.49 33.46 65.38
CA ALA A 769 -3.15 34.04 65.43
C ALA A 769 -2.32 33.48 66.60
N ILE A 770 -1.26 32.75 66.23
CA ILE A 770 0.14 32.85 66.69
C ILE A 770 0.56 32.24 68.07
N ALA A 771 1.25 31.09 67.94
CA ALA A 771 2.58 30.69 68.45
C ALA A 771 2.89 30.55 69.96
N LEU A 772 3.45 29.38 70.35
CA LEU A 772 4.86 29.17 70.78
C LEU A 772 5.17 27.72 71.28
N LEU A 773 6.19 27.09 70.65
CA LEU A 773 7.12 26.01 71.10
C LEU A 773 6.65 24.53 71.17
N PRO A 774 7.57 23.53 71.26
CA PRO A 774 8.67 23.13 70.35
C PRO A 774 8.54 21.62 69.93
N GLY A 775 9.33 21.16 68.96
CA GLY A 775 9.28 19.77 68.47
C GLY A 775 9.71 18.70 69.48
N CYS A 776 9.25 17.46 69.26
CA CYS A 776 10.01 16.21 69.41
C CYS A 776 9.24 15.04 68.79
N SER A 777 9.95 14.33 67.91
CA SER A 777 9.68 12.98 67.40
C SER A 777 9.72 11.93 68.52
N CYS A 778 8.97 10.83 68.38
CA CYS A 778 9.42 9.43 68.56
C CYS A 778 8.23 8.51 68.88
N GLY A 779 7.64 8.01 67.81
CA GLY A 779 6.96 6.72 67.74
C GLY A 779 6.93 6.27 66.28
N SER A 780 7.93 6.68 65.50
CA SER A 780 7.92 6.55 64.05
C SER A 780 8.54 5.22 63.70
N ASN A 781 7.71 4.18 63.60
CA ASN A 781 8.06 3.16 62.63
C ASN A 781 7.99 3.87 61.25
N PRO A 782 9.03 3.76 60.41
CA PRO A 782 9.06 4.42 59.10
C PRO A 782 7.85 4.01 58.21
N CYS A 783 7.25 2.87 58.52
CA CYS A 783 6.08 2.27 57.87
C CYS A 783 4.78 2.42 58.70
N GLY A 784 4.65 3.52 59.46
CA GLY A 784 3.48 3.78 60.31
C GLY A 784 3.48 2.94 61.58
N ASP A 785 2.41 2.19 61.85
CA ASP A 785 2.30 1.29 63.02
C ASP A 785 2.93 -0.10 62.76
N ALA A 786 3.36 -0.39 61.53
CA ALA A 786 3.92 -1.69 61.12
C ALA A 786 5.46 -1.66 61.01
N GLU A 787 6.11 -2.80 61.27
CA GLU A 787 7.52 -2.99 60.88
C GLU A 787 7.61 -3.05 59.36
N CYS A 788 8.60 -2.33 58.79
CA CYS A 788 8.84 -2.37 57.35
C CYS A 788 9.20 -3.79 56.90
N LEU A 789 8.72 -4.16 55.71
CA LEU A 789 9.08 -5.42 55.07
C LEU A 789 10.60 -5.43 54.80
N PRO A 790 11.26 -6.59 54.98
CA PRO A 790 12.68 -6.70 54.69
C PRO A 790 12.93 -6.53 53.19
N GLY A 791 13.99 -5.80 52.83
CA GLY A 791 14.38 -5.53 51.45
C GLY A 791 13.97 -4.13 50.98
N GLU A 792 13.96 -3.95 49.66
CA GLU A 792 13.55 -2.71 49.00
C GLU A 792 12.41 -3.00 48.01
N VAL A 793 11.71 -1.96 47.56
CA VAL A 793 10.69 -2.06 46.49
C VAL A 793 11.34 -2.63 45.23
N ALA A 794 10.75 -3.69 44.67
CA ALA A 794 11.21 -4.26 43.41
C ALA A 794 10.83 -3.33 42.25
N HIS A 795 11.81 -2.86 41.50
CA HIS A 795 11.58 -2.07 40.30
C HIS A 795 11.08 -2.96 39.15
N GLY A 796 10.35 -2.36 38.21
CA GLY A 796 9.96 -3.01 36.96
C GLY A 796 11.09 -3.05 35.93
N GLY A 797 10.72 -3.30 34.67
CA GLY A 797 11.67 -3.32 33.56
C GLY A 797 12.17 -1.92 33.24
N LEU A 798 13.50 -1.75 33.22
CA LEU A 798 14.18 -0.49 32.91
C LEU A 798 14.87 -0.61 31.55
N GLY A 799 15.03 0.48 30.80
CA GLY A 799 15.72 0.46 29.50
C GLY A 799 14.99 1.24 28.42
N ARG A 800 13.66 1.22 28.42
CA ARG A 800 12.87 1.96 27.44
C ARG A 800 13.08 3.46 27.54
N TRP A 801 13.08 4.08 26.37
CA TRP A 801 13.25 5.52 26.17
C TRP A 801 14.48 6.08 26.88
N THR A 802 15.54 5.26 26.92
CA THR A 802 16.81 5.60 27.57
C THR A 802 17.47 6.79 26.88
N SER A 803 17.93 7.74 27.68
CA SER A 803 18.85 8.81 27.27
C SER A 803 20.07 8.86 28.18
N ILE A 804 21.20 9.35 27.68
CA ILE A 804 22.45 9.44 28.43
C ILE A 804 23.12 10.80 28.23
N ALA A 805 23.64 11.36 29.31
CA ALA A 805 24.48 12.55 29.26
C ALA A 805 25.52 12.49 30.38
N GLY A 806 26.57 13.29 30.25
CA GLY A 806 27.57 13.41 31.30
C GLY A 806 28.21 14.79 31.34
N ASP A 807 29.01 14.98 32.37
CA ASP A 807 29.95 16.08 32.52
C ASP A 807 31.34 15.53 32.89
N GLU A 808 32.26 16.41 33.31
CA GLU A 808 33.61 15.99 33.72
C GLU A 808 33.63 15.02 34.92
N LYS A 809 32.54 14.91 35.69
CA LYS A 809 32.48 14.17 36.95
C LYS A 809 31.55 12.97 36.93
N ARG A 810 30.41 13.08 36.25
CA ARG A 810 29.34 12.09 36.28
C ARG A 810 28.84 11.75 34.88
N VAL A 811 28.39 10.51 34.71
CA VAL A 811 27.58 10.06 33.58
C VAL A 811 26.27 9.55 34.14
N MET A 812 25.15 10.05 33.61
CA MET A 812 23.82 9.71 34.07
C MET A 812 22.95 9.23 32.92
N VAL A 813 22.13 8.23 33.22
CA VAL A 813 21.09 7.70 32.35
C VAL A 813 19.74 8.11 32.90
N ALA A 814 18.83 8.56 32.04
CA ALA A 814 17.41 8.65 32.34
C ALA A 814 16.67 7.53 31.60
N THR A 815 15.73 6.87 32.27
CA THR A 815 14.93 5.76 31.74
C THR A 815 13.57 5.71 32.43
N TYR A 816 12.75 4.74 32.05
CA TYR A 816 11.40 4.53 32.53
C TYR A 816 11.24 3.16 33.20
N ASP A 817 10.58 3.14 34.35
CA ASP A 817 10.15 1.92 35.02
C ASP A 817 8.75 1.50 34.52
N GLN A 818 8.73 0.48 33.65
CA GLN A 818 7.50 -0.04 33.03
C GLN A 818 6.52 -0.68 34.02
N GLY A 819 7.02 -1.16 35.17
CA GLY A 819 6.19 -1.86 36.15
C GLY A 819 5.50 -0.91 37.12
N LEU A 820 6.18 0.19 37.45
CA LEU A 820 5.75 1.13 38.50
C LEU A 820 5.31 2.49 37.95
N GLY A 821 5.61 2.79 36.68
CA GLY A 821 5.25 4.04 36.02
C GLY A 821 6.24 5.18 36.25
N ASP A 822 7.43 4.92 36.79
CA ASP A 822 8.32 6.00 37.26
C ASP A 822 9.33 6.48 36.21
N LEU A 823 9.66 7.78 36.30
CA LEU A 823 10.88 8.29 35.71
C LEU A 823 12.06 7.90 36.61
N VAL A 824 13.07 7.25 36.05
CA VAL A 824 14.24 6.78 36.80
C VAL A 824 15.52 7.44 36.29
N ALA A 825 16.32 7.97 37.21
CA ALA A 825 17.68 8.43 36.92
C ALA A 825 18.71 7.45 37.52
N ILE A 826 19.73 7.10 36.74
CA ILE A 826 20.78 6.16 37.12
C ILE A 826 22.13 6.85 36.98
N ASP A 827 22.90 6.93 38.08
CA ASP A 827 24.31 7.31 38.01
C ASP A 827 25.14 6.10 37.55
N VAL A 828 25.75 6.21 36.37
CA VAL A 828 26.51 5.15 35.71
C VAL A 828 28.00 5.48 35.59
N THR A 829 28.46 6.47 36.37
CA THR A 829 29.87 6.86 36.44
C THR A 829 30.78 5.69 36.83
N ASP A 830 30.31 4.86 37.77
CA ASP A 830 30.86 3.54 38.07
C ASP A 830 29.87 2.46 37.61
N PRO A 831 30.05 1.87 36.41
CA PRO A 831 29.13 0.88 35.87
C PRO A 831 28.93 -0.36 36.74
N ALA A 832 29.86 -0.64 37.67
CA ALA A 832 29.79 -1.76 38.61
C ALA A 832 28.94 -1.45 39.85
N ASN A 833 28.70 -0.17 40.16
CA ASN A 833 27.97 0.28 41.34
C ASN A 833 26.98 1.39 40.96
N ARG A 834 25.97 1.01 40.18
CA ARG A 834 24.94 1.92 39.67
C ARG A 834 23.98 2.32 40.78
N LYS A 835 23.68 3.60 40.89
CA LYS A 835 22.69 4.11 41.86
C LYS A 835 21.44 4.58 41.12
N LEU A 836 20.31 3.93 41.40
CA LEU A 836 19.01 4.26 40.84
C LEU A 836 18.25 5.20 41.77
N VAL A 837 17.53 6.15 41.19
CA VAL A 837 16.65 7.09 41.90
C VAL A 837 15.36 7.22 41.10
N ALA A 838 14.22 6.88 41.69
CA ALA A 838 12.91 7.25 41.16
C ALA A 838 12.73 8.77 41.33
N VAL A 839 12.55 9.47 40.23
CA VAL A 839 12.54 10.95 40.14
C VAL A 839 11.13 11.51 40.19
N ASP A 840 10.19 10.81 39.55
CA ASP A 840 8.78 11.18 39.41
C ASP A 840 7.94 9.89 39.26
N GLY A 841 6.62 9.99 39.46
CA GLY A 841 5.69 8.85 39.31
C GLY A 841 5.38 8.12 40.62
N ILE A 842 5.96 8.58 41.74
CA ILE A 842 5.69 8.03 43.06
C ILE A 842 4.32 8.57 43.56
N PRO A 843 3.33 7.71 43.84
CA PRO A 843 2.03 8.17 44.33
C PRO A 843 2.08 8.60 45.81
N ASP A 844 1.03 9.26 46.28
CA ASP A 844 0.81 9.56 47.70
C ASP A 844 0.43 8.28 48.48
N GLY A 845 1.42 7.41 48.72
CA GLY A 845 1.28 6.11 49.39
C GLY A 845 1.92 6.06 50.78
N THR A 846 1.56 5.06 51.59
CA THR A 846 2.28 4.76 52.84
C THR A 846 3.43 3.79 52.55
N PRO A 847 4.68 4.11 52.95
CA PRO A 847 5.78 3.18 52.79
C PRO A 847 5.52 1.87 53.53
N ILE A 848 5.82 0.75 52.87
CA ILE A 848 5.79 -0.59 53.48
C ILE A 848 7.16 -1.27 53.47
N TYR A 849 8.13 -0.73 52.71
CA TYR A 849 9.55 -1.07 52.77
C TYR A 849 10.36 0.08 53.41
N ASP A 850 11.69 -0.09 53.52
CA ASP A 850 12.59 0.94 54.05
C ASP A 850 12.44 2.27 53.27
N PRO A 851 12.02 3.37 53.93
CA PRO A 851 11.86 4.66 53.26
C PRO A 851 13.16 5.32 52.80
N ASP A 852 14.32 4.83 53.23
CA ASP A 852 15.61 5.27 52.69
C ASP A 852 16.02 4.51 51.41
N GLY A 853 15.23 3.50 51.00
CA GLY A 853 15.43 2.67 49.80
C GLY A 853 14.78 3.23 48.53
N TYR A 854 14.60 2.38 47.52
CA TYR A 854 13.94 2.77 46.27
C TYR A 854 12.48 3.25 46.48
N ARG A 855 12.08 4.34 45.79
CA ARG A 855 10.75 4.98 45.86
C ARG A 855 10.25 5.32 47.27
N ASP A 856 11.14 5.71 48.16
CA ASP A 856 10.80 6.00 49.57
C ASP A 856 10.01 4.84 50.23
N GLY A 857 10.20 3.59 49.79
CA GLY A 857 9.55 2.40 50.32
C GLY A 857 8.10 2.16 49.84
N ILE A 858 7.62 2.87 48.82
CA ILE A 858 6.26 2.78 48.28
C ILE A 858 6.20 1.79 47.10
N GLU A 859 5.47 0.68 47.28
CA GLU A 859 5.30 -0.38 46.25
C GLU A 859 4.19 -0.06 45.25
N GLU A 860 3.20 0.77 45.60
CA GLU A 860 2.06 1.07 44.74
C GLU A 860 2.52 1.77 43.44
N PRO A 861 2.14 1.27 42.25
CA PRO A 861 2.40 1.96 40.99
C PRO A 861 1.70 3.33 40.96
N GLY A 862 2.34 4.33 40.36
CA GLY A 862 1.73 5.64 40.15
C GLY A 862 1.37 5.88 38.69
N ASP A 863 1.25 7.15 38.31
CA ASP A 863 1.01 7.57 36.93
C ASP A 863 2.21 7.22 36.04
N ASN A 864 1.97 6.89 34.77
CA ASN A 864 3.00 6.55 33.79
C ASN A 864 3.77 7.78 33.32
N VAL A 865 4.83 8.13 34.05
CA VAL A 865 5.68 9.30 33.77
C VAL A 865 7.11 8.86 33.45
N GLY A 866 7.71 9.47 32.44
CA GLY A 866 9.08 9.14 32.04
C GLY A 866 9.21 8.61 30.62
N ALA A 867 8.19 8.79 29.78
CA ALA A 867 8.28 8.41 28.38
C ALA A 867 9.10 9.39 27.54
N TRP A 868 9.82 8.88 26.54
CA TRP A 868 10.69 9.65 25.64
C TRP A 868 11.66 10.60 26.38
N THR A 869 12.44 10.06 27.32
CA THR A 869 13.34 10.89 28.14
C THR A 869 14.45 11.54 27.32
N SER A 870 14.88 12.74 27.74
CA SER A 870 16.10 13.38 27.28
C SER A 870 16.82 14.05 28.45
N ILE A 871 18.00 13.54 28.79
CA ILE A 871 18.85 14.07 29.87
C ILE A 871 19.96 14.98 29.32
N ALA A 872 20.27 16.05 30.06
CA ALA A 872 21.41 16.93 29.82
C ALA A 872 22.00 17.45 31.13
N PHE A 873 23.19 18.05 31.07
CA PHE A 873 23.85 18.68 32.21
C PHE A 873 23.98 20.19 32.01
N SER A 874 23.80 20.94 33.11
CA SER A 874 24.13 22.36 33.20
C SER A 874 24.70 22.66 34.59
N ASN A 875 25.87 23.29 34.66
CA ASN A 875 26.54 23.66 35.92
C ASN A 875 26.69 22.51 36.93
N GLY A 876 26.86 21.27 36.46
CA GLY A 876 27.01 20.07 37.31
C GLY A 876 25.69 19.47 37.83
N HIS A 877 24.55 20.02 37.42
CA HIS A 877 23.21 19.52 37.73
C HIS A 877 22.62 18.81 36.52
N ALA A 878 22.06 17.62 36.75
CA ALA A 878 21.32 16.89 35.74
C ALA A 878 19.90 17.47 35.53
N MET A 879 19.43 17.42 34.29
CA MET A 879 18.12 17.90 33.85
C MET A 879 17.49 16.86 32.94
N ILE A 880 16.21 16.57 33.10
CA ILE A 880 15.51 15.56 32.30
C ILE A 880 14.21 16.16 31.77
N ALA A 881 14.00 16.12 30.46
CA ALA A 881 12.69 16.33 29.83
C ALA A 881 12.04 14.97 29.54
N TYR A 882 10.73 14.86 29.76
CA TYR A 882 9.99 13.60 29.61
C TYR A 882 8.49 13.85 29.46
N GLN A 883 7.76 12.86 28.95
CA GLN A 883 6.30 12.89 28.89
C GLN A 883 5.67 12.16 30.07
N ASP A 884 4.57 12.74 30.55
CA ASP A 884 3.55 12.08 31.35
C ASP A 884 2.48 11.54 30.39
N ARG A 885 2.44 10.22 30.20
CA ARG A 885 1.57 9.58 29.20
C ARG A 885 0.11 9.58 29.63
N ASP A 886 -0.15 9.47 30.92
CA ASP A 886 -1.51 9.40 31.45
C ASP A 886 -2.17 10.78 31.43
N ALA A 887 -1.40 11.84 31.73
CA ALA A 887 -1.87 13.21 31.63
C ALA A 887 -1.76 13.80 30.21
N GLY A 888 -0.92 13.23 29.34
CA GLY A 888 -0.63 13.74 28.01
C GLY A 888 0.19 15.05 28.02
N THR A 889 1.07 15.23 29.00
CA THR A 889 1.78 16.50 29.26
C THR A 889 3.30 16.37 29.14
N LEU A 890 3.97 17.48 28.83
CA LEU A 890 5.44 17.58 28.87
C LEU A 890 5.88 18.03 30.26
N LYS A 891 6.77 17.25 30.87
CA LYS A 891 7.34 17.52 32.20
C LYS A 891 8.86 17.69 32.13
N PHE A 892 9.38 18.33 33.16
CA PHE A 892 10.79 18.58 33.36
C PHE A 892 11.22 18.32 34.80
N ALA A 893 12.33 17.60 34.96
CA ALA A 893 12.96 17.31 36.23
C ALA A 893 14.32 17.99 36.31
N PHE A 894 14.61 18.61 37.45
CA PHE A 894 15.90 19.25 37.72
C PHE A 894 16.50 18.73 39.01
N GLU A 895 17.76 18.30 38.95
CA GLU A 895 18.51 17.82 40.10
C GLU A 895 18.99 19.00 40.95
N THR A 896 18.36 19.23 42.10
CA THR A 896 18.74 20.31 43.02
C THR A 896 20.06 20.04 43.74
N LYS A 897 20.35 18.77 43.98
CA LYS A 897 21.60 18.22 44.54
C LYS A 897 21.65 16.73 44.18
N PRO A 898 22.83 16.09 44.21
CA PRO A 898 22.97 14.66 43.87
C PRO A 898 21.88 13.78 44.49
N GLY A 899 21.01 13.21 43.67
CA GLY A 899 19.91 12.33 44.08
C GLY A 899 18.66 13.02 44.66
N SER A 900 18.51 14.34 44.55
CA SER A 900 17.27 15.04 44.93
C SER A 900 16.76 15.92 43.81
N TRP A 901 15.49 15.72 43.45
CA TRP A 901 14.91 16.27 42.25
C TRP A 901 13.72 17.19 42.55
N ARG A 902 13.48 18.12 41.65
CA ARG A 902 12.23 18.87 41.55
C ARG A 902 11.62 18.56 40.19
N THR A 903 10.30 18.40 40.12
CA THR A 903 9.57 18.17 38.88
C THR A 903 8.59 19.30 38.62
N MET A 904 8.27 19.56 37.35
CA MET A 904 7.28 20.55 36.94
C MET A 904 6.66 20.19 35.59
N VAL A 905 5.44 20.64 35.36
CA VAL A 905 4.82 20.63 34.03
C VAL A 905 5.34 21.84 33.24
N VAL A 906 5.83 21.59 32.02
CA VAL A 906 6.34 22.61 31.09
C VAL A 906 5.25 23.03 30.10
N ASP A 907 4.51 22.06 29.57
CA ASP A 907 3.38 22.24 28.67
C ASP A 907 2.29 21.23 29.07
N ASP A 908 1.12 21.73 29.47
CA ASP A 908 -0.04 20.90 29.85
C ASP A 908 -0.91 20.50 28.65
N GLY A 909 -0.52 20.93 27.45
CA GLY A 909 -1.13 20.55 26.18
C GLY A 909 -2.46 21.22 25.87
N ASP A 910 -3.07 21.98 26.79
CA ASP A 910 -4.38 22.63 26.59
C ASP A 910 -5.47 21.68 26.02
N GLY A 911 -5.44 20.40 26.38
CA GLY A 911 -6.38 19.37 25.90
C GLY A 911 -5.96 18.61 24.65
N VAL A 912 -4.70 18.76 24.21
CA VAL A 912 -4.04 17.89 23.23
C VAL A 912 -2.87 17.15 23.86
N GLU A 913 -2.40 16.06 23.22
CA GLU A 913 -1.25 15.30 23.74
C GLU A 913 0.06 15.99 23.35
N VAL A 914 0.92 16.27 24.33
CA VAL A 914 2.24 16.90 24.12
C VAL A 914 3.35 16.12 24.82
N GLY A 915 4.58 16.30 24.35
CA GLY A 915 5.79 15.84 25.03
C GLY A 915 6.44 14.58 24.45
N ARG A 916 5.81 13.92 23.47
CA ARG A 916 6.40 12.78 22.76
C ARG A 916 7.67 13.20 22.01
N TYR A 917 8.65 12.29 21.95
CA TYR A 917 10.00 12.54 21.41
C TYR A 917 10.70 13.78 22.00
N ALA A 918 10.56 14.02 23.30
CA ALA A 918 11.22 15.16 23.95
C ALA A 918 12.74 15.12 23.69
N SER A 919 13.29 16.27 23.29
CA SER A 919 14.72 16.45 23.03
C SER A 919 15.20 17.71 23.74
N LEU A 920 16.05 17.53 24.75
CA LEU A 920 16.58 18.57 25.61
C LEU A 920 17.98 18.98 25.13
N ALA A 921 18.17 20.28 24.89
CA ALA A 921 19.48 20.86 24.63
C ALA A 921 19.76 21.98 25.64
N VAL A 922 21.04 22.17 25.97
CA VAL A 922 21.52 23.25 26.83
C VAL A 922 22.48 24.11 26.01
N ASP A 923 22.25 25.42 25.97
CA ASP A 923 23.13 26.34 25.24
C ASP A 923 24.44 26.62 25.99
N GLY A 924 25.38 27.31 25.32
CA GLY A 924 26.68 27.65 25.92
C GLY A 924 26.60 28.57 27.13
N GLU A 925 25.45 29.20 27.40
CA GLU A 925 25.20 29.99 28.61
C GLU A 925 24.57 29.17 29.73
N GLY A 926 24.08 27.96 29.44
CA GLY A 926 23.48 27.03 30.40
C GLY A 926 21.95 27.07 30.46
N PHE A 927 21.28 27.71 29.50
CA PHE A 927 19.81 27.74 29.43
C PHE A 927 19.28 26.48 28.73
N PRO A 928 18.37 25.72 29.38
CA PRO A 928 17.75 24.56 28.75
C PRO A 928 16.65 24.96 27.76
N SER A 929 16.56 24.20 26.67
CA SER A 929 15.48 24.26 25.68
C SER A 929 15.00 22.85 25.35
N ILE A 930 13.70 22.67 25.12
CA ILE A 930 13.09 21.36 24.83
C ILE A 930 12.34 21.45 23.51
N ALA A 931 12.61 20.54 22.59
CA ALA A 931 11.80 20.28 21.40
C ALA A 931 10.94 19.04 21.62
N TYR A 932 9.70 19.06 21.15
CA TYR A 932 8.75 17.96 21.32
C TYR A 932 7.60 18.08 20.32
N ILE A 933 6.87 16.99 20.11
CA ILE A 933 5.68 17.01 19.26
C ILE A 933 4.40 17.25 20.07
N ALA A 934 3.47 17.97 19.45
CA ALA A 934 2.08 18.08 19.87
C ALA A 934 1.17 17.37 18.85
N LEU A 935 0.27 16.53 19.35
CA LEU A 935 -0.57 15.65 18.54
C LEU A 935 -2.05 15.98 18.71
N GLY A 936 -2.80 15.96 17.61
CA GLY A 936 -4.25 16.11 17.64
C GLY A 936 -4.72 17.56 17.71
N ILE A 937 -3.93 18.51 17.18
CA ILE A 937 -4.32 19.92 17.09
C ILE A 937 -5.54 20.05 16.17
N ASP A 938 -6.64 20.59 16.68
CA ASP A 938 -7.81 20.92 15.87
C ASP A 938 -7.53 22.23 15.11
N ASP A 939 -7.55 22.18 13.78
CA ASP A 939 -7.34 23.34 12.93
C ASP A 939 -8.62 24.20 12.74
N GLY A 940 -9.73 23.81 13.37
CA GLY A 940 -11.02 24.46 13.28
C GLY A 940 -11.79 24.15 12.00
N MET A 941 -11.27 23.27 11.14
CA MET A 941 -11.87 22.86 9.87
C MET A 941 -12.28 21.38 9.87
N GLY A 942 -12.21 20.71 11.02
CA GLY A 942 -12.50 19.27 11.15
C GLY A 942 -11.31 18.39 10.81
N HIS A 943 -10.09 18.94 10.80
CA HIS A 943 -8.86 18.18 10.66
C HIS A 943 -8.10 18.08 11.99
N ARG A 944 -7.26 17.06 12.09
CA ARG A 944 -6.25 16.95 13.15
C ARG A 944 -4.87 17.17 12.53
N ALA A 945 -4.08 18.04 13.14
CA ALA A 945 -2.72 18.34 12.74
C ALA A 945 -1.71 17.95 13.84
N THR A 946 -0.44 18.00 13.47
CA THR A 946 0.68 17.85 14.39
C THR A 946 1.59 19.07 14.30
N GLU A 947 2.23 19.41 15.41
CA GLU A 947 3.16 20.52 15.49
C GLU A 947 4.47 20.07 16.14
N LEU A 948 5.59 20.50 15.56
CA LEU A 948 6.86 20.51 16.27
C LEU A 948 6.92 21.80 17.10
N ARG A 949 6.99 21.66 18.42
CA ARG A 949 7.09 22.77 19.36
C ARG A 949 8.48 22.82 20.00
N ILE A 950 8.97 24.03 20.24
CA ILE A 950 10.23 24.27 20.93
C ILE A 950 10.00 25.32 22.01
N VAL A 951 10.41 25.00 23.24
CA VAL A 951 10.31 25.90 24.39
C VAL A 951 11.69 26.15 24.99
N ARG A 952 11.96 27.41 25.36
CA ARG A 952 13.22 27.83 25.99
C ARG A 952 12.94 28.33 27.40
N ALA A 953 13.77 27.92 28.35
CA ALA A 953 13.70 28.44 29.70
C ALA A 953 14.29 29.86 29.80
N SER A 954 13.68 30.68 30.65
CA SER A 954 14.16 32.02 31.00
C SER A 954 15.23 32.02 32.11
N SER A 955 15.56 30.84 32.65
CA SER A 955 16.56 30.63 33.71
C SER A 955 17.37 29.37 33.44
N LYS A 956 18.63 29.37 33.88
CA LYS A 956 19.53 28.20 33.84
C LYS A 956 19.10 27.09 34.78
N GLU A 957 18.34 27.43 35.82
CA GLU A 957 17.80 26.49 36.80
C GLU A 957 16.29 26.73 36.98
N PRO A 958 15.46 26.27 36.03
CA PRO A 958 14.02 26.51 36.05
C PRO A 958 13.39 26.03 37.36
N SER A 959 12.61 26.88 38.04
CA SER A 959 12.03 26.56 39.36
C SER A 959 10.57 26.18 39.40
N ASP A 960 9.85 26.52 38.34
CA ASP A 960 8.41 26.34 38.22
C ASP A 960 8.04 26.47 36.73
N ALA A 961 6.78 26.17 36.41
CA ALA A 961 6.25 26.27 35.05
C ALA A 961 6.43 27.67 34.42
N GLY A 962 6.40 28.74 35.22
CA GLY A 962 6.55 30.12 34.75
C GLY A 962 7.97 30.48 34.30
N ALA A 963 8.95 29.63 34.60
CA ALA A 963 10.31 29.76 34.05
C ALA A 963 10.37 29.41 32.56
N TRP A 964 9.37 28.70 32.03
CA TRP A 964 9.27 28.33 30.62
C TRP A 964 8.38 29.33 29.88
N GLY A 965 8.88 29.84 28.75
CA GLY A 965 8.10 30.72 27.88
C GLY A 965 6.98 29.99 27.14
N THR A 966 6.21 30.70 26.31
CA THR A 966 5.29 30.06 25.37
C THR A 966 6.07 29.25 24.34
N ALA A 967 5.66 28.01 24.11
CA ALA A 967 6.26 27.15 23.11
C ALA A 967 6.11 27.75 21.71
N ALA A 968 7.22 27.83 20.97
CA ALA A 968 7.25 28.28 19.59
C ALA A 968 6.93 27.10 18.67
N VAL A 969 6.02 27.30 17.72
CA VAL A 969 5.74 26.31 16.68
C VAL A 969 6.83 26.39 15.62
N ALA A 970 7.73 25.42 15.60
CA ALA A 970 8.85 25.36 14.66
C ALA A 970 8.46 24.74 13.31
N ALA A 971 7.47 23.84 13.31
CA ALA A 971 6.87 23.29 12.11
C ALA A 971 5.44 22.81 12.37
N THR A 972 4.60 22.83 11.34
CA THR A 972 3.22 22.33 11.39
C THR A 972 2.99 21.43 10.18
N ALA A 973 2.43 20.25 10.42
CA ALA A 973 1.99 19.38 9.34
C ALA A 973 0.63 19.87 8.80
N PRO A 974 0.33 19.63 7.51
CA PRO A 974 -1.03 19.80 7.01
C PRO A 974 -2.01 18.95 7.83
N GLY A 975 -3.16 19.52 8.21
CA GLY A 975 -4.21 18.77 8.90
C GLY A 975 -4.83 17.68 8.02
N SER A 976 -5.18 16.54 8.62
CA SER A 976 -5.85 15.42 7.95
C SER A 976 -7.30 15.21 8.45
N CYS A 977 -8.23 14.90 7.54
CA CYS A 977 -9.58 14.40 7.89
C CYS A 977 -9.68 12.87 7.93
N GLY A 978 -8.59 12.14 7.70
CA GLY A 978 -8.60 10.67 7.68
C GLY A 978 -9.16 10.10 8.98
N GLY A 979 -10.23 9.30 8.91
CA GLY A 979 -10.93 8.75 10.08
C GLY A 979 -11.86 9.69 10.84
N LEU A 980 -11.94 10.97 10.45
CA LEU A 980 -12.79 11.98 11.11
C LEU A 980 -14.10 12.24 10.35
N CYS A 981 -14.28 11.63 9.17
CA CYS A 981 -15.45 11.85 8.33
C CYS A 981 -16.69 11.10 8.85
N GLY A 982 -17.86 11.72 8.71
CA GLY A 982 -19.14 11.11 9.08
C GLY A 982 -19.50 9.91 8.19
N ALA A 983 -20.46 9.10 8.66
CA ALA A 983 -20.92 7.91 7.93
C ALA A 983 -21.36 8.26 6.48
N GLY A 984 -20.84 7.53 5.50
CA GLY A 984 -21.11 7.76 4.07
C GLY A 984 -20.30 8.90 3.44
N GLN A 985 -19.27 9.40 4.12
CA GLN A 985 -18.33 10.39 3.61
C GLN A 985 -16.91 9.82 3.59
N ALA A 986 -16.08 10.28 2.65
CA ALA A 986 -14.67 9.96 2.54
C ALA A 986 -13.82 11.23 2.66
N CYS A 987 -12.64 11.12 3.28
CA CYS A 987 -11.67 12.20 3.31
C CYS A 987 -10.94 12.24 1.98
N ILE A 988 -11.08 13.30 1.18
CA ILE A 988 -10.46 13.41 -0.15
C ILE A 988 -9.61 14.66 -0.26
N ALA A 989 -8.75 14.72 -1.28
CA ALA A 989 -7.99 15.93 -1.59
C ALA A 989 -8.96 17.04 -2.06
N GLY A 990 -9.02 18.15 -1.32
CA GLY A 990 -9.74 19.36 -1.73
C GLY A 990 -8.81 20.38 -2.40
N ALA A 991 -9.38 21.50 -2.85
CA ALA A 991 -8.66 22.54 -3.59
C ALA A 991 -7.56 23.27 -2.78
N MET A 992 -7.59 23.17 -1.44
CA MET A 992 -6.68 23.87 -0.53
C MET A 992 -6.19 22.96 0.62
N ALA A 993 -7.02 22.01 1.07
CA ALA A 993 -6.72 21.02 2.10
C ALA A 993 -7.57 19.76 1.86
N GLN A 994 -7.33 18.69 2.60
CA GLN A 994 -8.23 17.55 2.60
C GLN A 994 -9.65 17.96 3.04
N THR A 995 -10.69 17.23 2.66
CA THR A 995 -12.07 17.56 3.04
C THR A 995 -12.95 16.31 3.05
N CYS A 996 -13.82 16.18 4.07
CA CYS A 996 -14.84 15.14 4.12
C CYS A 996 -15.92 15.39 3.07
N THR A 997 -15.99 14.52 2.06
CA THR A 997 -16.91 14.62 0.93
C THR A 997 -17.84 13.42 0.90
N ALA A 998 -19.12 13.64 0.58
CA ALA A 998 -20.10 12.56 0.49
C ALA A 998 -19.72 11.57 -0.62
N VAL A 999 -19.73 10.28 -0.29
CA VAL A 999 -19.53 9.20 -1.25
C VAL A 999 -20.81 9.06 -2.09
N THR A 1000 -20.66 9.13 -3.40
CA THR A 1000 -21.75 8.93 -4.37
C THR A 1000 -21.66 7.53 -4.98
N SER A 1001 -22.67 7.10 -5.72
CA SER A 1001 -22.72 5.77 -6.37
C SER A 1001 -22.81 5.85 -7.89
N ASP A 1002 -22.48 7.02 -8.45
CA ASP A 1002 -22.65 7.38 -9.87
C ASP A 1002 -21.39 7.16 -10.72
N CYS A 1003 -20.33 6.56 -10.15
CA CYS A 1003 -19.14 6.19 -10.89
C CYS A 1003 -19.46 5.06 -11.88
N ALA A 1004 -18.97 5.21 -13.12
CA ALA A 1004 -19.21 4.25 -14.19
C ALA A 1004 -18.61 2.86 -13.89
N THR A 1005 -17.61 2.79 -13.02
CA THR A 1005 -16.94 1.58 -12.53
C THR A 1005 -16.80 1.64 -11.01
N ALA A 1006 -16.76 0.48 -10.34
CA ALA A 1006 -16.42 0.42 -8.92
C ALA A 1006 -15.02 1.00 -8.69
N CYS A 1007 -14.86 1.84 -7.67
CA CYS A 1007 -13.58 2.47 -7.36
C CYS A 1007 -12.62 1.47 -6.72
N ALA A 1008 -11.32 1.72 -6.89
CA ALA A 1008 -10.29 0.85 -6.32
C ALA A 1008 -10.30 0.92 -4.79
N SER A 1009 -9.63 -0.05 -4.15
CA SER A 1009 -9.41 0.00 -2.70
C SER A 1009 -8.62 1.26 -2.35
N GLY A 1010 -9.06 2.01 -1.33
CA GLY A 1010 -8.49 3.32 -0.98
C GLY A 1010 -9.04 4.49 -1.82
N GLU A 1011 -10.02 4.26 -2.68
CA GLU A 1011 -10.74 5.32 -3.41
C GLU A 1011 -12.22 5.36 -3.02
N ALA A 1012 -12.79 6.55 -3.06
CA ALA A 1012 -14.22 6.77 -2.91
C ALA A 1012 -14.80 7.33 -4.22
N CYS A 1013 -16.02 6.90 -4.55
CA CYS A 1013 -16.74 7.48 -5.67
C CYS A 1013 -17.26 8.87 -5.28
N ILE A 1014 -16.83 9.90 -6.02
CA ILE A 1014 -17.19 11.29 -5.77
C ILE A 1014 -17.66 11.91 -7.10
N ALA A 1015 -18.95 12.22 -7.19
CA ALA A 1015 -19.57 12.85 -8.35
C ALA A 1015 -19.18 12.20 -9.70
N GLY A 1016 -19.28 10.88 -9.76
CA GLY A 1016 -19.03 10.08 -10.96
C GLY A 1016 -17.56 9.76 -11.22
N THR A 1017 -16.64 10.18 -10.35
CA THR A 1017 -15.19 9.96 -10.48
C THR A 1017 -14.64 9.24 -9.25
N CYS A 1018 -13.85 8.18 -9.46
CA CYS A 1018 -13.11 7.53 -8.38
C CYS A 1018 -11.95 8.44 -7.94
N THR A 1019 -11.97 8.81 -6.67
CA THR A 1019 -11.03 9.75 -6.07
C THR A 1019 -10.32 9.09 -4.91
N GLU A 1020 -9.01 9.23 -4.83
CA GLU A 1020 -8.21 8.75 -3.69
C GLU A 1020 -8.76 9.31 -2.37
N ALA A 1021 -9.04 8.39 -1.45
CA ALA A 1021 -9.53 8.69 -0.12
C ALA A 1021 -8.41 8.46 0.90
N PHE A 1022 -8.17 9.45 1.74
CA PHE A 1022 -7.27 9.34 2.87
C PHE A 1022 -7.97 8.51 3.97
N GLU A 1023 -7.46 7.32 4.24
CA GLU A 1023 -8.01 6.44 5.27
C GLU A 1023 -7.69 6.94 6.71
N GLU A 1024 -8.45 6.44 7.69
CA GLU A 1024 -8.07 6.53 9.10
C GLU A 1024 -6.70 5.86 9.29
N PRO A 1025 -5.71 6.55 9.90
CA PRO A 1025 -4.44 5.93 10.19
C PRO A 1025 -4.67 4.71 11.09
N LYS A 1026 -4.27 3.52 10.63
CA LYS A 1026 -4.34 2.30 11.45
C LYS A 1026 -3.43 2.48 12.67
N VAL A 1027 -3.96 2.17 13.84
CA VAL A 1027 -3.70 2.66 15.22
C VAL A 1027 -2.24 2.56 15.76
N ALA A 1028 -1.21 2.27 14.98
CA ALA A 1028 0.16 2.05 15.49
C ALA A 1028 1.31 2.78 14.79
N THR A 1029 1.04 3.81 13.99
CA THR A 1029 2.09 4.62 13.36
C THR A 1029 1.63 6.06 13.31
N ILE A 1030 2.47 6.99 13.77
CA ILE A 1030 2.17 8.42 13.90
C ILE A 1030 1.89 9.03 12.51
N GLY A 1031 0.64 8.94 12.06
CA GLY A 1031 0.22 9.26 10.70
C GLY A 1031 0.17 10.75 10.44
N SER A 1032 0.87 11.20 9.40
CA SER A 1032 0.99 12.60 8.92
C SER A 1032 1.78 13.58 9.82
N GLY A 1033 2.53 13.04 10.79
CA GLY A 1033 3.30 13.84 11.76
C GLY A 1033 4.43 14.68 11.13
N THR A 1034 4.58 15.93 11.59
CA THR A 1034 5.85 16.68 11.51
C THR A 1034 6.54 16.62 12.87
N GLY A 1035 7.87 16.69 12.89
CA GLY A 1035 8.64 16.73 14.14
C GLY A 1035 8.98 15.36 14.74
N LEU A 1036 8.75 14.27 14.00
CA LEU A 1036 8.99 12.92 14.51
C LEU A 1036 10.48 12.68 14.75
N PHE A 1037 10.80 12.00 15.84
CA PHE A 1037 12.18 11.71 16.26
C PHE A 1037 13.07 12.97 16.29
N VAL A 1038 12.53 14.09 16.78
CA VAL A 1038 13.26 15.35 16.78
C VAL A 1038 14.55 15.25 17.62
N SER A 1039 15.63 15.77 17.06
CA SER A 1039 16.89 15.98 17.74
C SER A 1039 17.18 17.48 17.79
N LEU A 1040 17.14 18.05 19.00
CA LEU A 1040 17.43 19.45 19.27
C LEU A 1040 18.91 19.62 19.59
N SER A 1041 19.51 20.68 19.05
CA SER A 1041 20.87 21.09 19.38
C SER A 1041 20.96 22.61 19.48
N ALA A 1042 21.86 23.08 20.35
CA ALA A 1042 22.22 24.49 20.44
C ALA A 1042 23.47 24.77 19.60
N MET A 1043 23.40 25.79 18.76
CA MET A 1043 24.53 26.31 17.97
C MET A 1043 25.43 27.18 18.87
N ALA A 1044 26.69 27.39 18.47
CA ALA A 1044 27.63 28.21 19.23
C ALA A 1044 27.18 29.68 19.37
N ASP A 1045 26.34 30.16 18.45
CA ASP A 1045 25.75 31.51 18.48
C ASP A 1045 24.45 31.62 19.30
N GLY A 1046 24.02 30.53 19.96
CA GLY A 1046 22.82 30.49 20.81
C GLY A 1046 21.51 30.26 20.05
N ARG A 1047 21.56 30.04 18.73
CA ARG A 1047 20.39 29.58 17.97
C ARG A 1047 20.11 28.11 18.23
N LEU A 1048 18.84 27.74 18.11
CA LEU A 1048 18.41 26.34 18.18
C LEU A 1048 18.24 25.73 16.79
N ALA A 1049 18.72 24.50 16.63
CA ALA A 1049 18.55 23.68 15.45
C ALA A 1049 17.81 22.39 15.83
N ALA A 1050 16.63 22.19 15.24
CA ALA A 1050 15.86 20.96 15.41
C ALA A 1050 15.86 20.18 14.09
N VAL A 1051 16.47 19.01 14.09
CA VAL A 1051 16.44 18.07 12.97
C VAL A 1051 15.37 17.02 13.24
N TYR A 1052 14.52 16.74 12.25
CA TYR A 1052 13.36 15.87 12.47
C TYR A 1052 12.88 15.21 11.18
N TYR A 1053 12.04 14.20 11.33
CA TYR A 1053 11.31 13.56 10.24
C TYR A 1053 9.95 14.20 10.02
N ASP A 1054 9.67 14.56 8.77
CA ASP A 1054 8.38 15.03 8.29
C ASP A 1054 7.74 13.94 7.43
N MET A 1055 6.74 13.25 7.98
CA MET A 1055 6.07 12.15 7.30
C MET A 1055 5.20 12.64 6.13
N ALA A 1056 4.63 13.84 6.23
CA ALA A 1056 3.82 14.41 5.16
C ALA A 1056 4.67 14.73 3.92
N ALA A 1057 5.90 15.21 4.14
CA ALA A 1057 6.88 15.45 3.09
C ALA A 1057 7.75 14.22 2.75
N ARG A 1058 7.70 13.16 3.57
CA ARG A 1058 8.56 11.97 3.53
C ARG A 1058 10.05 12.32 3.48
N SER A 1059 10.44 13.28 4.32
CA SER A 1059 11.76 13.91 4.25
C SER A 1059 12.38 14.17 5.61
N LEU A 1060 13.71 14.22 5.59
CA LEU A 1060 14.51 14.72 6.69
C LEU A 1060 14.56 16.25 6.59
N GLU A 1061 14.18 16.92 7.67
CA GLU A 1061 14.01 18.37 7.72
C GLU A 1061 14.82 18.99 8.87
N LEU A 1062 15.21 20.25 8.69
CA LEU A 1062 15.84 21.09 9.69
C LEU A 1062 14.99 22.34 9.92
N ALA A 1063 14.59 22.58 11.16
CA ALA A 1063 14.09 23.87 11.63
C ALA A 1063 15.22 24.60 12.37
N LEU A 1064 15.76 25.66 11.76
CA LEU A 1064 16.82 26.47 12.34
C LEU A 1064 16.27 27.83 12.77
N GLU A 1065 16.55 28.23 14.01
CA GLU A 1065 16.13 29.54 14.52
C GLU A 1065 16.72 30.68 13.65
N THR A 1066 15.94 31.71 13.36
CA THR A 1066 16.36 32.81 12.49
C THR A 1066 17.38 33.73 13.15
N ALA A 1067 17.27 33.90 14.46
CA ALA A 1067 18.20 34.63 15.33
C ALA A 1067 18.08 34.06 16.75
N ALA A 1068 19.14 34.12 17.55
CA ALA A 1068 19.11 33.56 18.89
C ALA A 1068 17.97 34.18 19.73
N ALA A 1069 17.14 33.33 20.31
CA ALA A 1069 15.96 33.69 21.11
C ALA A 1069 14.87 34.46 20.33
N SER A 1070 14.82 34.34 19.01
CA SER A 1070 13.74 34.92 18.19
C SER A 1070 12.43 34.16 18.27
N ASN A 1071 12.49 32.85 18.62
CA ASN A 1071 11.34 31.93 18.52
C ASN A 1071 10.75 31.82 17.10
N GLU A 1072 11.50 32.23 16.08
CA GLU A 1072 11.13 32.11 14.67
C GLU A 1072 12.07 31.12 13.99
N TYR A 1073 11.54 30.19 13.19
CA TYR A 1073 12.31 29.10 12.58
C TYR A 1073 12.21 29.09 11.06
N ALA A 1074 13.34 28.84 10.40
CA ALA A 1074 13.42 28.60 8.97
C ALA A 1074 13.55 27.09 8.72
N LYS A 1075 12.63 26.55 7.91
CA LYS A 1075 12.63 25.14 7.50
C LYS A 1075 13.55 24.92 6.28
N THR A 1076 14.39 23.89 6.33
CA THR A 1076 15.26 23.44 5.24
C THR A 1076 15.16 21.93 5.06
N ALA A 1077 14.79 21.49 3.86
CA ALA A 1077 14.81 20.07 3.53
C ALA A 1077 16.25 19.58 3.36
N LEU A 1078 16.65 18.62 4.19
CA LEU A 1078 17.99 18.05 4.19
C LEU A 1078 18.10 16.84 3.25
N HIS A 1079 17.03 16.05 3.16
CA HIS A 1079 16.95 14.93 2.22
C HIS A 1079 15.49 14.66 1.83
N THR A 1080 15.16 14.82 0.55
CA THR A 1080 13.84 14.56 -0.03
C THR A 1080 13.88 13.39 -1.00
N GLY A 1081 12.73 12.81 -1.34
CA GLY A 1081 12.62 11.76 -2.38
C GLY A 1081 11.36 10.91 -2.23
N ALA A 1082 11.31 9.80 -2.98
CA ALA A 1082 10.20 8.85 -2.94
C ALA A 1082 10.25 7.86 -1.76
N GLY A 1083 11.30 7.91 -0.92
CA GLY A 1083 11.47 7.06 0.27
C GLY A 1083 11.04 7.77 1.55
N ASP A 1084 10.66 7.02 2.58
CA ASP A 1084 10.41 7.55 3.93
C ASP A 1084 11.75 7.77 4.65
N ARG A 1085 12.29 8.99 4.53
CA ARG A 1085 13.65 9.35 4.94
C ARG A 1085 13.61 10.22 6.18
N GLY A 1086 14.21 9.77 7.28
CA GLY A 1086 14.34 10.56 8.50
C GLY A 1086 13.94 9.82 9.78
N LEU A 1087 13.46 8.58 9.71
CA LEU A 1087 13.11 7.85 10.93
C LEU A 1087 14.32 7.73 11.85
N TRP A 1088 14.09 7.77 13.16
CA TRP A 1088 15.14 7.65 14.19
C TRP A 1088 16.28 8.67 14.01
N THR A 1089 15.94 9.89 13.60
CA THR A 1089 16.93 10.95 13.41
C THR A 1089 17.69 11.24 14.70
N SER A 1090 19.01 11.36 14.58
CA SER A 1090 19.89 11.83 15.64
C SER A 1090 20.88 12.84 15.06
N ALA A 1091 21.13 13.92 15.80
CA ALA A 1091 22.01 14.99 15.38
C ALA A 1091 22.97 15.41 16.50
N VAL A 1092 24.17 15.81 16.10
CA VAL A 1092 25.18 16.41 16.98
C VAL A 1092 25.87 17.57 16.28
N VAL A 1093 26.11 18.66 17.02
CA VAL A 1093 26.81 19.85 16.50
C VAL A 1093 28.27 19.78 16.89
N ASP A 1094 29.16 19.98 15.93
CA ASP A 1094 30.60 20.05 16.17
C ASP A 1094 31.06 21.48 16.54
N ALA A 1095 32.34 21.62 16.87
CA ALA A 1095 32.92 22.92 17.24
C ALA A 1095 32.97 23.96 16.09
N THR A 1096 32.57 23.58 14.88
CA THR A 1096 32.53 24.45 13.69
C THR A 1096 31.11 24.84 13.29
N ASP A 1097 30.11 24.53 14.13
CA ASP A 1097 28.68 24.68 13.83
C ASP A 1097 28.21 23.81 12.65
N THR A 1098 28.93 22.72 12.36
CA THR A 1098 28.45 21.69 11.43
C THR A 1098 27.53 20.73 12.19
N ILE A 1099 26.32 20.54 11.67
CA ILE A 1099 25.36 19.57 12.19
C ILE A 1099 25.64 18.23 11.51
N HIS A 1100 26.05 17.22 12.27
CA HIS A 1100 26.21 15.84 11.83
C HIS A 1100 24.92 15.08 12.09
N ILE A 1101 24.38 14.38 11.10
CA ILE A 1101 23.02 13.83 11.16
C ILE A 1101 23.03 12.39 10.67
N ALA A 1102 22.51 11.48 11.48
CA ALA A 1102 22.27 10.09 11.12
C ALA A 1102 20.76 9.79 11.22
N TYR A 1103 20.25 8.99 10.30
CA TYR A 1103 18.81 8.72 10.16
C TYR A 1103 18.57 7.50 9.28
N GLN A 1104 17.40 6.89 9.42
CA GLN A 1104 16.99 5.73 8.64
C GLN A 1104 16.20 6.15 7.38
N ASP A 1105 16.45 5.46 6.27
CA ASP A 1105 15.52 5.35 5.13
C ASP A 1105 14.71 4.07 5.29
N ALA A 1106 13.45 4.21 5.71
CA ALA A 1106 12.60 3.08 6.09
C ALA A 1106 12.13 2.24 4.88
N ILE A 1107 12.05 2.83 3.68
CA ILE A 1107 11.72 2.08 2.46
C ILE A 1107 12.99 1.51 1.82
N GLY A 1108 14.11 2.21 1.98
CA GLY A 1108 15.40 1.76 1.50
C GLY A 1108 16.00 0.62 2.33
N ASP A 1109 15.53 0.42 3.57
CA ASP A 1109 16.13 -0.45 4.58
C ASP A 1109 17.60 -0.07 4.87
N GLN A 1110 17.89 1.24 4.99
CA GLN A 1110 19.28 1.74 5.09
C GLN A 1110 19.45 2.72 6.25
N LEU A 1111 20.64 2.69 6.86
CA LEU A 1111 21.13 3.76 7.72
C LEU A 1111 21.89 4.77 6.84
N LEU A 1112 21.50 6.03 6.94
CA LEU A 1112 22.07 7.13 6.19
C LEU A 1112 22.74 8.15 7.11
N TYR A 1113 23.71 8.86 6.55
CA TYR A 1113 24.40 9.97 7.18
C TYR A 1113 24.41 11.19 6.25
N THR A 1114 24.23 12.39 6.81
CA THR A 1114 24.44 13.65 6.10
C THR A 1114 24.95 14.73 7.05
N THR A 1115 25.23 15.90 6.51
CA THR A 1115 25.63 17.08 7.29
C THR A 1115 24.83 18.30 6.89
N TRP A 1116 24.81 19.30 7.76
CA TRP A 1116 24.44 20.66 7.39
C TRP A 1116 25.49 21.65 7.88
N ALA A 1117 25.99 22.48 6.95
CA ALA A 1117 26.97 23.54 7.23
C ALA A 1117 26.62 24.77 6.39
N GLY A 1118 25.48 25.40 6.68
CA GLY A 1118 24.87 26.46 5.86
C GLY A 1118 24.13 25.97 4.62
N SER A 1119 24.41 24.75 4.16
CA SER A 1119 23.67 24.02 3.13
C SER A 1119 23.65 22.52 3.43
N PRO A 1120 22.64 21.77 2.94
CA PRO A 1120 22.62 20.31 3.06
C PRO A 1120 23.82 19.65 2.36
N GLY A 1121 24.42 18.65 3.02
CA GLY A 1121 25.44 17.77 2.47
C GLY A 1121 24.85 16.70 1.55
N THR A 1122 25.72 15.91 0.92
CA THR A 1122 25.29 14.74 0.13
C THR A 1122 25.07 13.56 1.08
N PRO A 1123 23.89 12.92 1.10
CA PRO A 1123 23.65 11.72 1.88
C PRO A 1123 24.60 10.58 1.52
N GLU A 1124 25.12 9.90 2.53
CA GLU A 1124 25.98 8.72 2.44
C GLU A 1124 25.25 7.50 3.03
N VAL A 1125 25.38 6.33 2.40
CA VAL A 1125 24.93 5.06 2.98
C VAL A 1125 25.96 4.58 3.99
N VAL A 1126 25.52 4.38 5.23
CA VAL A 1126 26.35 3.91 6.35
C VAL A 1126 26.27 2.38 6.46
N ASP A 1127 25.05 1.85 6.41
CA ASP A 1127 24.73 0.42 6.36
C ASP A 1127 23.57 0.24 5.38
N ASP A 1128 23.69 -0.72 4.47
CA ASP A 1128 22.71 -0.98 3.41
C ASP A 1128 21.72 -2.08 3.75
N GLY A 1129 21.78 -2.62 4.97
CA GLY A 1129 20.87 -3.67 5.45
C GLY A 1129 21.11 -5.02 4.80
N GLN A 1130 22.16 -5.20 3.99
CA GLN A 1130 22.44 -6.51 3.38
C GLN A 1130 23.20 -7.41 4.35
N ARG A 1131 22.74 -8.65 4.48
CA ARG A 1131 23.42 -9.73 5.22
C ARG A 1131 23.51 -10.97 4.34
N THR A 1132 24.55 -11.77 4.54
CA THR A 1132 24.74 -12.98 3.74
C THR A 1132 23.63 -13.98 4.00
N GLY A 1133 22.85 -14.33 2.97
CA GLY A 1133 21.78 -15.33 3.06
C GLY A 1133 20.42 -14.80 3.53
N ASP A 1134 20.30 -13.49 3.77
CA ASP A 1134 19.03 -12.84 4.13
C ASP A 1134 18.64 -11.76 3.10
N ARG A 1135 17.40 -11.28 3.17
CA ARG A 1135 16.97 -10.09 2.43
C ARG A 1135 17.55 -8.83 3.07
N THR A 1136 17.51 -7.75 2.30
CA THR A 1136 17.66 -6.42 2.90
C THR A 1136 16.57 -6.22 3.96
N HIS A 1137 16.93 -5.64 5.09
CA HIS A 1137 16.05 -5.46 6.24
C HIS A 1137 16.37 -4.13 6.92
N PRO A 1138 15.42 -3.57 7.70
CA PRO A 1138 15.61 -2.29 8.35
C PRO A 1138 16.83 -2.28 9.26
N VAL A 1139 17.78 -1.39 8.95
CA VAL A 1139 18.90 -1.02 9.83
C VAL A 1139 18.83 0.46 10.14
N GLY A 1140 19.37 0.88 11.28
CA GLY A 1140 19.42 2.29 11.67
C GLY A 1140 18.33 2.73 12.64
N ALA A 1141 17.54 1.81 13.18
CA ALA A 1141 16.59 2.12 14.24
C ALA A 1141 17.32 2.55 15.52
N ALA A 1142 16.64 3.35 16.36
CA ALA A 1142 17.18 3.97 17.57
C ALA A 1142 18.58 4.62 17.39
N THR A 1143 18.87 5.18 16.21
CA THR A 1143 20.18 5.73 15.89
C THR A 1143 20.63 6.79 16.91
N ALA A 1144 21.88 6.71 17.34
CA ALA A 1144 22.53 7.68 18.22
C ALA A 1144 23.88 8.09 17.61
N ILE A 1145 23.98 9.33 17.14
CA ILE A 1145 25.24 9.89 16.61
C ILE A 1145 26.01 10.64 17.70
N TYR A 1146 27.32 10.43 17.74
CA TYR A 1146 28.24 11.12 18.63
C TYR A 1146 29.60 11.34 17.95
N LEU A 1147 30.41 12.23 18.53
CA LEU A 1147 31.73 12.59 17.99
C LEU A 1147 32.84 12.04 18.87
N VAL A 1148 33.72 11.23 18.27
CA VAL A 1148 34.97 10.76 18.89
C VAL A 1148 36.13 11.51 18.25
N ASN A 1149 36.76 12.42 18.99
CA ASN A 1149 37.81 13.31 18.46
C ASN A 1149 37.40 14.04 17.15
N GLY A 1150 36.14 14.48 17.06
CA GLY A 1150 35.57 15.13 15.87
C GLY A 1150 35.19 14.20 14.73
N THR A 1151 35.39 12.89 14.87
CA THR A 1151 34.94 11.89 13.88
C THR A 1151 33.53 11.42 14.20
N PRO A 1152 32.58 11.47 13.24
CA PRO A 1152 31.23 10.96 13.46
C PRO A 1152 31.24 9.44 13.66
N THR A 1153 30.60 9.01 14.73
CA THR A 1153 30.38 7.61 15.09
C THR A 1153 28.89 7.43 15.38
N ILE A 1154 28.31 6.34 14.91
CA ILE A 1154 26.88 6.09 14.99
C ILE A 1154 26.66 4.74 15.67
N ALA A 1155 25.90 4.72 16.76
CA ALA A 1155 25.34 3.48 17.30
C ALA A 1155 23.91 3.32 16.79
N TYR A 1156 23.51 2.10 16.43
CA TYR A 1156 22.20 1.83 15.86
C TYR A 1156 21.81 0.37 16.02
N GLN A 1157 20.51 0.09 15.88
CA GLN A 1157 20.00 -1.27 15.90
C GLN A 1157 19.96 -1.87 14.49
N ASP A 1158 20.30 -3.14 14.40
CA ASP A 1158 19.94 -4.03 13.31
C ASP A 1158 18.56 -4.66 13.60
N GLY A 1159 17.53 -4.28 12.85
CA GLY A 1159 16.15 -4.72 13.11
C GLY A 1159 15.87 -6.20 12.79
N MET A 1160 16.83 -6.91 12.19
CA MET A 1160 16.73 -8.34 11.91
C MET A 1160 17.17 -9.20 13.08
N THR A 1161 18.20 -8.78 13.80
CA THR A 1161 18.75 -9.52 14.95
C THR A 1161 18.47 -8.85 16.29
N ALA A 1162 17.98 -7.60 16.29
CA ALA A 1162 17.95 -6.75 17.48
C ALA A 1162 19.34 -6.68 18.15
N ASP A 1163 20.38 -6.52 17.32
CA ASP A 1163 21.74 -6.30 17.79
C ASP A 1163 22.06 -4.80 17.75
N VAL A 1164 22.97 -4.36 18.63
CA VAL A 1164 23.52 -2.99 18.59
C VAL A 1164 24.81 -3.00 17.78
N TYR A 1165 24.84 -2.20 16.72
CA TYR A 1165 26.01 -1.97 15.86
C TYR A 1165 26.61 -0.59 16.11
N ILE A 1166 27.92 -0.48 15.86
CA ILE A 1166 28.61 0.81 15.75
C ILE A 1166 29.16 0.95 14.33
N ALA A 1167 28.87 2.09 13.71
CA ALA A 1167 29.50 2.56 12.48
C ALA A 1167 30.49 3.69 12.76
N THR A 1168 31.70 3.57 12.22
CA THR A 1168 32.75 4.60 12.30
C THR A 1168 33.18 5.02 10.90
N LYS A 1169 33.44 6.32 10.72
CA LYS A 1169 33.93 6.87 9.45
C LYS A 1169 35.46 6.92 9.44
N THR A 1170 36.09 6.01 8.69
CA THR A 1170 37.56 5.93 8.57
C THR A 1170 37.98 6.07 7.11
N GLY A 1171 38.88 6.99 6.79
CA GLY A 1171 39.40 7.17 5.43
C GLY A 1171 38.35 7.57 4.38
N GLY A 1172 37.22 8.15 4.81
CA GLY A 1172 36.11 8.53 3.94
C GLY A 1172 35.10 7.43 3.65
N ALA A 1173 35.26 6.23 4.22
CA ALA A 1173 34.31 5.13 4.14
C ALA A 1173 33.75 4.78 5.53
N TRP A 1174 32.55 4.23 5.55
CA TRP A 1174 31.93 3.68 6.76
C TRP A 1174 32.37 2.24 6.97
N SER A 1175 32.67 1.90 8.22
CA SER A 1175 32.87 0.53 8.68
C SER A 1175 31.95 0.23 9.84
N THR A 1176 31.22 -0.88 9.77
CA THR A 1176 30.27 -1.33 10.79
C THR A 1176 30.83 -2.52 11.56
N MET A 1177 30.53 -2.60 12.86
CA MET A 1177 30.83 -3.75 13.70
C MET A 1177 29.72 -3.97 14.74
N PRO A 1178 29.38 -5.23 15.09
CA PRO A 1178 28.48 -5.47 16.21
C PRO A 1178 29.17 -5.07 17.52
N LEU A 1179 28.51 -4.23 18.32
CA LEU A 1179 28.91 -3.90 19.69
C LEU A 1179 28.43 -4.98 20.65
N THR A 1180 27.16 -5.31 20.54
CA THR A 1180 26.51 -6.41 21.26
C THR A 1180 25.81 -7.27 20.23
N ALA A 1181 26.05 -8.58 20.31
CA ALA A 1181 25.33 -9.56 19.52
C ALA A 1181 25.05 -10.79 20.39
N GLY A 1182 23.86 -11.36 20.30
CA GLY A 1182 23.50 -12.48 21.15
C GLY A 1182 22.02 -12.83 21.17
N PRO A 1183 21.58 -13.60 22.19
CA PRO A 1183 20.18 -14.01 22.32
C PRO A 1183 19.30 -12.94 22.98
N LEU A 1184 19.88 -11.84 23.43
CA LEU A 1184 19.13 -10.72 24.01
C LEU A 1184 18.63 -9.83 22.87
N LEU A 1185 17.44 -9.26 23.02
CA LEU A 1185 16.97 -8.24 22.10
C LEU A 1185 17.48 -6.89 22.60
N ASP A 1186 18.55 -6.43 21.98
CA ASP A 1186 19.18 -5.16 22.28
C ASP A 1186 18.74 -4.08 21.26
N GLY A 1187 18.65 -2.83 21.71
CA GLY A 1187 18.67 -1.69 20.79
C GLY A 1187 17.36 -0.97 20.47
N PHE A 1188 16.28 -1.21 21.22
CA PHE A 1188 15.01 -0.46 21.05
C PHE A 1188 15.09 1.00 21.51
N SER A 1189 16.08 1.34 22.34
CA SER A 1189 16.38 2.71 22.78
C SER A 1189 17.87 2.83 23.01
N ILE A 1190 18.62 3.44 22.09
CA ILE A 1190 20.08 3.60 22.19
C ILE A 1190 20.39 5.07 22.38
N ALA A 1191 21.27 5.38 23.31
CA ALA A 1191 21.80 6.72 23.52
C ALA A 1191 23.31 6.67 23.71
N ALA A 1192 23.99 7.75 23.30
CA ALA A 1192 25.44 7.84 23.38
C ALA A 1192 25.89 9.25 23.80
N THR A 1193 27.01 9.33 24.52
CA THR A 1193 27.64 10.60 24.87
C THR A 1193 29.17 10.46 24.94
N THR A 1194 29.89 11.55 24.70
CA THR A 1194 31.36 11.65 24.87
C THR A 1194 31.78 12.71 25.89
N ALA A 1195 30.83 13.22 26.68
CA ALA A 1195 31.05 14.35 27.57
C ALA A 1195 31.96 14.05 28.78
N HIS A 1196 32.15 12.77 29.14
CA HIS A 1196 32.98 12.37 30.28
C HIS A 1196 34.42 12.08 29.86
N GLY A 1197 35.29 13.09 29.95
CA GLY A 1197 36.71 12.95 29.62
C GLY A 1197 37.01 12.63 28.15
N GLY A 1198 36.04 12.86 27.25
CA GLY A 1198 36.14 12.52 25.82
C GLY A 1198 35.94 11.03 25.51
N MET A 1199 35.63 10.20 26.52
CA MET A 1199 35.38 8.78 26.35
C MET A 1199 33.92 8.53 25.96
N PRO A 1200 33.64 7.65 24.98
CA PRO A 1200 32.28 7.30 24.61
C PRO A 1200 31.63 6.41 25.68
N TYR A 1201 30.41 6.78 26.08
CA TYR A 1201 29.49 5.98 26.88
C TYR A 1201 28.22 5.75 26.06
N LEU A 1202 27.78 4.49 25.98
CA LEU A 1202 26.53 4.11 25.36
C LEU A 1202 25.65 3.45 26.40
N ALA A 1203 24.35 3.72 26.32
CA ALA A 1203 23.33 3.01 27.09
C ALA A 1203 22.21 2.56 26.16
N TRP A 1204 21.65 1.38 26.43
CA TRP A 1204 20.52 0.88 25.66
C TRP A 1204 19.59 -0.02 26.48
N ASP A 1205 18.38 -0.23 25.95
CA ASP A 1205 17.45 -1.25 26.44
C ASP A 1205 17.90 -2.65 26.02
N SER A 1206 18.14 -3.51 27.01
CA SER A 1206 18.44 -4.94 26.84
C SER A 1206 17.24 -5.74 27.33
N LEU A 1207 16.57 -6.45 26.43
CA LEU A 1207 15.41 -7.29 26.73
C LEU A 1207 15.80 -8.78 26.73
N ASP A 1208 15.69 -9.42 27.90
CA ASP A 1208 15.79 -10.86 28.11
C ASP A 1208 14.39 -11.44 28.41
N PRO A 1209 13.73 -12.11 27.45
CA PRO A 1209 12.39 -12.69 27.66
C PRO A 1209 12.34 -13.74 28.77
N ALA A 1210 13.49 -14.31 29.17
CA ALA A 1210 13.58 -15.33 30.22
C ALA A 1210 13.71 -14.74 31.64
N GLN A 1211 13.92 -13.42 31.77
CA GLN A 1211 14.05 -12.73 33.06
C GLN A 1211 12.77 -12.01 33.48
N SER A 1212 12.66 -11.71 34.77
CA SER A 1212 11.58 -10.91 35.35
C SER A 1212 12.20 -9.89 36.32
N PRO A 1213 12.16 -8.58 36.00
CA PRO A 1213 11.62 -7.99 34.77
C PRO A 1213 12.47 -8.33 33.52
N PRO A 1214 11.87 -8.35 32.31
CA PRO A 1214 12.60 -8.74 31.09
C PRO A 1214 13.55 -7.65 30.59
N ASN A 1215 13.24 -6.36 30.82
CA ASN A 1215 14.07 -5.24 30.38
C ASN A 1215 15.08 -4.83 31.45
N SER A 1216 16.29 -4.47 31.01
CA SER A 1216 17.32 -3.83 31.82
C SER A 1216 18.10 -2.78 31.03
N VAL A 1217 18.64 -1.77 31.73
CA VAL A 1217 19.56 -0.80 31.12
C VAL A 1217 20.95 -1.43 30.99
N ALA A 1218 21.42 -1.60 29.78
CA ALA A 1218 22.81 -1.92 29.49
C ALA A 1218 23.63 -0.63 29.32
N VAL A 1219 24.90 -0.65 29.74
CA VAL A 1219 25.83 0.49 29.63
C VAL A 1219 27.21 -0.03 29.27
N GLN A 1220 27.84 0.56 28.26
CA GLN A 1220 29.18 0.19 27.80
C GLN A 1220 30.04 1.39 27.43
N THR A 1221 31.35 1.22 27.56
CA THR A 1221 32.38 2.14 27.06
C THR A 1221 33.18 1.41 25.96
N PRO A 1222 32.91 1.67 24.67
CA PRO A 1222 33.53 0.97 23.54
C PRO A 1222 35.03 1.22 23.34
#